data_AF-A0A3B8LFL1-F1
#
_entry.id   AF-A0A3B8LFL1-F1
#
_cell.length_a   1.000
_cell.length_b   1.000
_cell.length_c   1.000
_cell.angle_alpha   90.00
_cell.angle_beta   90.00
_cell.angle_gamma   90.00
#
_symmetry.space_group_name_H-M   'P 1'
#
loop_
_entity.id
_entity.type
_entity.pdbx_description
1 polymer ?
#
loop_
_entity_poly.entity_id
_entity_poly.type
_entity_poly.pdbx_seq_one_letter_code
_entity_poly.pdbx_strand_id
1 'polypeptide(L)'
;MAKFLMPSQDSARIEFFLRQALSGVRLVNQSGRSSYRYRAMVKEMMRLLSQSGRLSRFIASWQKRLKATPDQLHLLSLLRFAYEVKGDHDKYQAILVHILQRRPDEHSLLSALLFSYETYGKYKEAIALLNKLYKHSTNKPKDMALRLGDFYVHLGRKKMALAYWKKHFAGCLKLFSQYPKFRCGFTVGDRVVLAGMTQQALHMYTSTLKASSYRSDYQIRRALRFLIAKKDFAAALKVFERGTSRHSLHYLLTHKVQYIGILAKIYKGMGRAKKRRTLLAELVWNNYASHWGAQRAARILREAGYTIGAEYCYWQALWRSGNTARIGSYRNLCHFWHMQGLGRLCDGEALRPGGLTDWKSRFSLAKELMKKGHPQLALFMLRKAWPKNPKEPKLLYTLAKLSLRVGREDDARQFTELLAGLPTLHQHVSRKRMTQLRRRLRSKQRKAVVKVSSRRGTRLGRLRWSAYIPSFCTPSKRKGGERCKQDDKVIRCERHVVSFGKRLYTNDCRGRLFALGQQSGKVRWSYALPVLPYRKELPVSSSFQNRFKTAPFYRQFYWIADMKIHKQALYVAAFSSRFERVRDWGAGFHEMLHILKFSAKTGKLLWHYKSKGDFALGRLQFGHGLLTYRGRTYKALSLATGKTQWEYPLAGGFGGWLFDEKPLAPQLAVDGGFVVSVLGRWLLKVDPKG
;
A
#
# COMPACT_ATOMS: atom_id res chain seq x y z
N MET A 1 15.41 -21.70 -55.56
CA MET A 1 14.55 -22.27 -54.48
C MET A 1 13.15 -21.66 -54.41
N ALA A 2 12.95 -20.35 -54.65
CA ALA A 2 11.62 -19.72 -54.60
C ALA A 2 10.65 -20.09 -55.75
N LYS A 3 11.17 -20.42 -56.94
CA LYS A 3 10.36 -20.74 -58.14
C LYS A 3 9.58 -22.08 -58.09
N PHE A 4 9.92 -23.00 -57.18
CA PHE A 4 9.37 -24.38 -57.20
C PHE A 4 8.06 -24.53 -56.39
N LEU A 5 7.65 -23.47 -55.72
CA LEU A 5 6.37 -23.32 -55.05
C LEU A 5 5.74 -22.09 -55.76
N MET A 6 4.44 -21.85 -55.83
CA MET A 6 3.82 -20.50 -56.08
C MET A 6 3.28 -20.12 -57.48
N PRO A 7 1.94 -19.88 -57.58
CA PRO A 7 1.32 -18.76 -58.30
C PRO A 7 1.16 -17.51 -57.39
N SER A 8 0.59 -16.42 -57.94
CA SER A 8 1.17 -15.07 -57.96
C SER A 8 0.84 -14.07 -56.83
N GLN A 9 -0.13 -14.31 -55.93
CA GLN A 9 -0.50 -13.28 -54.93
C GLN A 9 0.13 -13.48 -53.54
N ASP A 10 0.28 -14.73 -53.07
CA ASP A 10 1.02 -15.03 -51.81
C ASP A 10 2.52 -15.19 -52.03
N SER A 11 2.97 -15.18 -53.29
CA SER A 11 4.33 -15.48 -53.67
C SER A 11 5.34 -14.45 -53.19
N ALA A 12 5.05 -13.17 -53.37
CA ALA A 12 5.91 -12.09 -52.93
C ALA A 12 6.08 -12.05 -51.41
N ARG A 13 5.03 -12.32 -50.64
CA ARG A 13 5.08 -12.37 -49.16
C ARG A 13 5.88 -13.57 -48.66
N ILE A 14 5.60 -14.77 -49.16
CA ILE A 14 6.33 -15.98 -48.76
C ILE A 14 7.79 -15.89 -49.21
N GLU A 15 8.07 -15.33 -50.39
CA GLU A 15 9.43 -15.12 -50.88
C GLU A 15 10.18 -14.06 -50.08
N PHE A 16 9.52 -12.96 -49.71
CA PHE A 16 10.08 -11.96 -48.80
C PHE A 16 10.48 -12.59 -47.47
N PHE A 17 9.59 -13.37 -46.85
CA PHE A 17 9.88 -14.06 -45.59
C PHE A 17 10.93 -15.16 -45.75
N LEU A 18 10.98 -15.87 -46.87
CA LEU A 18 12.02 -16.86 -47.15
C LEU A 18 13.39 -16.19 -47.33
N ARG A 19 13.48 -15.09 -48.09
CA ARG A 19 14.72 -14.32 -48.28
C ARG A 19 15.22 -13.73 -46.95
N GLN A 20 14.31 -13.19 -46.14
CA GLN A 20 14.63 -12.65 -44.80
C GLN A 20 14.96 -13.75 -43.78
N ALA A 21 14.28 -14.90 -43.83
CA ALA A 21 14.62 -16.06 -43.02
C ALA A 21 16.01 -16.57 -43.37
N LEU A 22 16.31 -16.73 -44.67
CA LEU A 22 17.61 -17.15 -45.18
C LEU A 22 18.73 -16.14 -44.89
N SER A 23 18.47 -14.83 -44.90
CA SER A 23 19.45 -13.82 -44.44
C SER A 23 19.70 -13.93 -42.93
N GLY A 24 18.64 -14.18 -42.14
CA GLY A 24 18.73 -14.51 -40.72
C GLY A 24 19.48 -15.81 -40.43
N VAL A 25 19.57 -16.75 -41.37
CA VAL A 25 20.34 -18.00 -41.22
C VAL A 25 21.83 -17.73 -41.08
N ARG A 26 22.39 -16.72 -41.77
CA ARG A 26 23.81 -16.34 -41.60
C ARG A 26 24.09 -15.88 -40.17
N LEU A 27 23.19 -15.09 -39.58
CA LEU A 27 23.27 -14.61 -38.19
C LEU A 27 23.10 -15.73 -37.14
N VAL A 28 22.25 -16.72 -37.42
CA VAL A 28 22.05 -17.89 -36.54
C VAL A 28 23.25 -18.84 -36.59
N ASN A 29 23.89 -19.01 -37.76
CA ASN A 29 25.10 -19.82 -37.91
C ASN A 29 26.31 -19.23 -37.16
N GLN A 30 26.44 -17.90 -37.07
CA GLN A 30 27.57 -17.25 -36.39
C GLN A 30 27.41 -17.18 -34.86
N SER A 31 26.18 -17.03 -34.35
CA SER A 31 25.93 -16.78 -32.93
C SER A 31 25.30 -17.95 -32.17
N GLY A 32 24.80 -18.96 -32.88
CA GLY A 32 24.08 -20.11 -32.30
C GLY A 32 22.74 -19.77 -31.65
N ARG A 33 22.40 -18.49 -31.43
CA ARG A 33 21.19 -18.02 -30.75
C ARG A 33 20.20 -17.45 -31.76
N SER A 34 19.06 -18.10 -31.91
CA SER A 34 17.97 -17.53 -32.72
C SER A 34 17.36 -16.30 -32.04
N SER A 35 17.52 -15.13 -32.68
CA SER A 35 16.88 -13.90 -32.22
C SER A 35 15.35 -14.08 -32.14
N TYR A 36 14.70 -13.39 -31.21
CA TYR A 36 13.24 -13.43 -31.08
C TYR A 36 12.55 -13.08 -32.42
N ARG A 37 13.11 -12.12 -33.15
CA ARG A 37 12.66 -11.71 -34.49
C ARG A 37 12.72 -12.86 -35.50
N TYR A 38 13.82 -13.62 -35.54
CA TYR A 38 13.95 -14.78 -36.42
C TYR A 38 12.87 -15.84 -36.12
N ARG A 39 12.62 -16.13 -34.85
CA ARG A 39 11.60 -17.13 -34.47
C ARG A 39 10.19 -16.69 -34.86
N ALA A 40 9.85 -15.43 -34.60
CA ALA A 40 8.55 -14.88 -34.96
C ALA A 40 8.32 -14.93 -36.48
N MET A 41 9.34 -14.54 -37.25
CA MET A 41 9.30 -14.55 -38.70
C MET A 41 9.17 -15.96 -39.28
N VAL A 42 9.95 -16.94 -38.78
CA VAL A 42 9.86 -18.32 -39.25
C VAL A 42 8.50 -18.95 -38.90
N LYS A 43 7.95 -18.68 -37.72
CA LYS A 43 6.59 -19.15 -37.37
C LYS A 43 5.54 -18.56 -38.30
N GLU A 44 5.63 -17.27 -38.60
CA GLU A 44 4.69 -16.61 -39.51
C GLU A 44 4.80 -17.17 -40.93
N MET A 45 6.02 -17.44 -41.40
CA MET A 45 6.25 -18.13 -42.67
C MET A 45 5.61 -19.53 -42.68
N MET A 46 5.79 -20.34 -41.63
CA MET A 46 5.16 -21.66 -41.54
C MET A 46 3.64 -21.57 -41.51
N ARG A 47 3.08 -20.54 -40.86
CA ARG A 47 1.64 -20.25 -40.83
C ARG A 47 1.10 -19.95 -42.23
N LEU A 48 1.77 -19.10 -43.00
CA LEU A 48 1.43 -18.79 -44.39
C LEU A 48 1.53 -20.03 -45.30
N LEU A 49 2.56 -20.86 -45.10
CA LEU A 49 2.68 -22.16 -45.79
C LEU A 49 1.56 -23.13 -45.43
N SER A 50 1.07 -23.08 -44.19
CA SER A 50 -0.09 -23.88 -43.75
C SER A 50 -1.37 -23.39 -44.42
N GLN A 51 -1.61 -22.08 -44.43
CA GLN A 51 -2.81 -21.48 -45.04
C GLN A 51 -2.88 -21.71 -46.56
N SER A 52 -1.72 -21.72 -47.23
CA SER A 52 -1.63 -22.00 -48.67
C SER A 52 -1.60 -23.50 -49.03
N GLY A 53 -1.83 -24.41 -48.06
CA GLY A 53 -1.84 -25.87 -48.29
C GLY A 53 -0.47 -26.48 -48.63
N ARG A 54 0.63 -25.76 -48.40
CA ARG A 54 1.99 -26.12 -48.86
C ARG A 54 2.94 -26.61 -47.80
N LEU A 55 2.53 -26.51 -46.53
CA LEU A 55 3.34 -26.93 -45.40
C LEU A 55 3.80 -28.39 -45.53
N SER A 56 2.96 -29.28 -46.04
CA SER A 56 3.31 -30.70 -46.26
C SER A 56 4.42 -30.88 -47.30
N ARG A 57 4.39 -30.13 -48.42
CA ARG A 57 5.44 -30.17 -49.45
C ARG A 57 6.76 -29.59 -48.92
N PHE A 58 6.68 -28.52 -48.12
CA PHE A 58 7.83 -27.94 -47.44
C PHE A 58 8.50 -28.95 -46.51
N ILE A 59 7.72 -29.63 -45.66
CA ILE A 59 8.20 -30.66 -44.75
C ILE A 59 8.89 -31.79 -45.52
N ALA A 60 8.24 -32.35 -46.56
CA ALA A 60 8.82 -33.45 -47.34
C ALA A 60 10.16 -33.07 -47.98
N SER A 61 10.22 -31.88 -48.57
CA SER A 61 11.44 -31.36 -49.18
C SER A 61 12.58 -31.20 -48.15
N TRP A 62 12.27 -30.71 -46.95
CA TRP A 62 13.28 -30.45 -45.93
C TRP A 62 13.70 -31.72 -45.19
N GLN A 63 12.83 -32.71 -45.09
CA GLN A 63 13.20 -34.05 -44.65
C GLN A 63 14.18 -34.72 -45.62
N LYS A 64 13.97 -34.59 -46.94
CA LYS A 64 14.92 -35.11 -47.94
C LYS A 64 16.31 -34.48 -47.78
N ARG A 65 16.37 -33.18 -47.51
CA ARG A 65 17.64 -32.47 -47.22
C ARG A 65 18.26 -32.93 -45.92
N LEU A 66 17.46 -33.09 -44.86
CA LEU A 66 17.94 -33.59 -43.58
C LEU A 66 18.53 -35.01 -43.71
N LYS A 67 18.02 -35.86 -44.61
CA LYS A 67 18.65 -37.17 -44.88
C LYS A 67 20.08 -37.04 -45.44
N ALA A 68 20.35 -36.01 -46.26
CA ALA A 68 21.68 -35.75 -46.80
C ALA A 68 22.61 -35.05 -45.80
N THR A 69 22.05 -34.21 -44.91
CA THR A 69 22.79 -33.52 -43.84
C THR A 69 22.09 -33.68 -42.48
N PRO A 70 22.19 -34.86 -41.83
CA PRO A 70 21.40 -35.22 -40.63
C PRO A 70 21.58 -34.26 -39.45
N ASP A 71 22.72 -33.60 -39.39
CA ASP A 71 23.15 -32.86 -38.20
C ASP A 71 23.05 -31.34 -38.35
N GLN A 72 22.45 -30.88 -39.45
CA GLN A 72 22.33 -29.46 -39.72
C GLN A 72 21.24 -28.81 -38.83
N LEU A 73 21.67 -28.22 -37.71
CA LEU A 73 20.80 -27.60 -36.69
C LEU A 73 19.80 -26.58 -37.24
N HIS A 74 20.16 -25.89 -38.31
CA HIS A 74 19.27 -24.96 -38.99
C HIS A 74 18.08 -25.68 -39.65
N LEU A 75 18.32 -26.80 -40.36
CA LEU A 75 17.27 -27.61 -40.96
C LEU A 75 16.37 -28.24 -39.91
N LEU A 76 16.97 -28.76 -38.83
CA LEU A 76 16.24 -29.25 -37.67
C LEU A 76 15.35 -28.15 -37.06
N SER A 77 15.86 -26.92 -36.94
CA SER A 77 15.08 -25.79 -36.41
C SER A 77 13.90 -25.42 -37.30
N LEU A 78 14.06 -25.42 -38.63
CA LEU A 78 12.98 -25.15 -39.58
C LEU A 78 11.92 -26.26 -39.55
N LEU A 79 12.33 -27.52 -39.58
CA LEU A 79 11.42 -28.66 -39.50
C LEU A 79 10.64 -28.66 -38.17
N ARG A 80 11.30 -28.32 -37.07
CA ARG A 80 10.63 -28.13 -35.77
C ARG A 80 9.48 -27.13 -35.87
N PHE A 81 9.72 -25.94 -36.43
CA PHE A 81 8.66 -24.93 -36.58
C PHE A 81 7.55 -25.40 -37.54
N ALA A 82 7.90 -26.11 -38.60
CA ALA A 82 6.92 -26.65 -39.54
C ALA A 82 6.00 -27.68 -38.87
N TYR A 83 6.56 -28.60 -38.07
CA TYR A 83 5.78 -29.57 -37.31
C TYR A 83 4.98 -28.94 -36.16
N GLU A 84 5.50 -27.88 -35.54
CA GLU A 84 4.75 -27.07 -34.56
C GLU A 84 3.48 -26.49 -35.18
N VAL A 85 3.59 -25.86 -36.36
CA VAL A 85 2.43 -25.27 -37.06
C VAL A 85 1.50 -26.34 -37.61
N LYS A 86 2.03 -27.48 -38.08
CA LYS A 86 1.22 -28.61 -38.54
C LYS A 86 0.40 -29.25 -37.41
N GLY A 87 0.82 -29.07 -36.16
CA GLY A 87 0.23 -29.78 -35.02
C GLY A 87 0.74 -31.22 -34.86
N ASP A 88 1.83 -31.60 -35.54
CA ASP A 88 2.45 -32.93 -35.43
C ASP A 88 3.42 -32.94 -34.23
N HIS A 89 2.85 -33.13 -33.04
CA HIS A 89 3.55 -32.96 -31.77
C HIS A 89 4.64 -34.01 -31.53
N ASP A 90 4.46 -35.23 -32.05
CA ASP A 90 5.44 -36.31 -31.90
C ASP A 90 6.73 -35.99 -32.65
N LYS A 91 6.61 -35.55 -33.91
CA LYS A 91 7.78 -35.17 -34.71
C LYS A 91 8.41 -33.88 -34.21
N TYR A 92 7.60 -32.92 -33.74
CA TYR A 92 8.09 -31.73 -33.06
C TYR A 92 8.98 -32.08 -31.85
N GLN A 93 8.49 -32.99 -30.98
CA GLN A 93 9.22 -33.45 -29.80
C GLN A 93 10.49 -34.23 -30.18
N ALA A 94 10.40 -35.13 -31.17
CA ALA A 94 11.54 -35.92 -31.64
C ALA A 94 12.69 -35.02 -32.13
N ILE A 95 12.38 -33.96 -32.89
CA ILE A 95 13.39 -33.00 -33.35
C ILE A 95 14.00 -32.22 -32.18
N LEU A 96 13.20 -31.79 -31.21
CA LEU A 96 13.72 -31.10 -30.02
C LEU A 96 14.64 -32.00 -29.19
N VAL A 97 14.29 -33.27 -29.01
CA VAL A 97 15.14 -34.26 -28.33
C VAL A 97 16.46 -34.41 -29.10
N HIS A 98 16.40 -34.53 -30.42
CA HIS A 98 17.58 -34.66 -31.27
C HIS A 98 18.52 -33.45 -31.18
N ILE A 99 17.97 -32.23 -31.16
CA ILE A 99 18.77 -31.01 -30.95
C ILE A 99 19.38 -30.99 -29.54
N LEU A 100 18.61 -31.33 -28.51
CA LEU A 100 19.04 -31.27 -27.11
C LEU A 100 20.08 -32.33 -26.73
N GLN A 101 20.11 -33.48 -27.40
CA GLN A 101 21.17 -34.48 -27.22
C GLN A 101 22.55 -33.95 -27.60
N ARG A 102 22.62 -33.02 -28.57
CA ARG A 102 23.87 -32.38 -29.01
C ARG A 102 24.15 -31.06 -28.29
N ARG A 103 23.09 -30.32 -27.96
CA ARG A 103 23.17 -29.03 -27.26
C ARG A 103 22.34 -29.06 -25.98
N PRO A 104 22.83 -29.77 -24.93
CA PRO A 104 22.11 -29.88 -23.67
C PRO A 104 21.98 -28.54 -22.93
N ASP A 105 22.82 -27.54 -23.24
CA ASP A 105 22.80 -26.24 -22.58
C ASP A 105 21.76 -25.25 -23.16
N GLU A 106 21.02 -25.65 -24.20
CA GLU A 106 19.96 -24.85 -24.81
C GLU A 106 18.67 -24.82 -23.96
N HIS A 107 18.71 -24.11 -22.84
CA HIS A 107 17.61 -24.00 -21.87
C HIS A 107 16.27 -23.57 -22.49
N SER A 108 16.30 -22.77 -23.55
CA SER A 108 15.10 -22.32 -24.26
C SER A 108 14.39 -23.46 -24.99
N LEU A 109 15.15 -24.37 -25.60
CA LEU A 109 14.64 -25.54 -26.30
C LEU A 109 14.17 -26.61 -25.31
N LEU A 110 14.91 -26.80 -24.22
CA LEU A 110 14.50 -27.67 -23.13
C LEU A 110 13.16 -27.20 -22.55
N SER A 111 13.02 -25.90 -22.27
CA SER A 111 11.77 -25.34 -21.74
C SER A 111 10.58 -25.56 -22.67
N ALA A 112 10.77 -25.40 -23.99
CA ALA A 112 9.74 -25.67 -24.98
C ALA A 112 9.34 -27.16 -25.03
N LEU A 113 10.32 -28.07 -24.96
CA LEU A 113 10.07 -29.51 -24.94
C LEU A 113 9.33 -29.95 -23.69
N LEU A 114 9.76 -29.48 -22.51
CA LEU A 114 9.11 -29.79 -21.24
C LEU A 114 7.68 -29.26 -21.18
N PHE A 115 7.43 -28.05 -21.71
CA PHE A 115 6.09 -27.50 -21.82
C PHE A 115 5.21 -28.33 -22.77
N SER A 116 5.77 -28.82 -23.88
CA SER A 116 5.08 -29.73 -24.79
C SER A 116 4.72 -31.03 -24.06
N TYR A 117 5.65 -31.67 -23.37
CA TYR A 117 5.34 -32.86 -22.57
C TYR A 117 4.29 -32.63 -21.49
N GLU A 118 4.31 -31.47 -20.82
CA GLU A 118 3.30 -31.09 -19.83
C GLU A 118 1.91 -30.96 -20.45
N THR A 119 1.82 -30.34 -21.63
CA THR A 119 0.57 -30.12 -22.38
C THR A 119 -0.07 -31.44 -22.85
N TYR A 120 0.74 -32.42 -23.28
CA TYR A 120 0.24 -33.71 -23.79
C TYR A 120 0.29 -34.84 -22.77
N GLY A 121 0.53 -34.56 -21.49
CA GLY A 121 0.52 -35.56 -20.43
C GLY A 121 1.68 -36.58 -20.49
N LYS A 122 2.72 -36.33 -21.28
CA LYS A 122 3.88 -37.23 -21.50
C LYS A 122 4.93 -37.11 -20.40
N TYR A 123 4.50 -37.28 -19.15
CA TYR A 123 5.32 -37.01 -17.96
C TYR A 123 6.43 -38.05 -17.77
N LYS A 124 6.18 -39.32 -18.13
CA LYS A 124 7.17 -40.40 -18.00
C LYS A 124 8.33 -40.20 -18.97
N GLU A 125 8.04 -39.85 -20.21
CA GLU A 125 9.02 -39.54 -21.24
C GLU A 125 9.85 -38.31 -20.85
N ALA A 126 9.21 -37.26 -20.33
CA ALA A 126 9.89 -36.07 -19.85
C ALA A 126 10.91 -36.39 -18.74
N ILE A 127 10.53 -37.23 -17.77
CA ILE A 127 11.42 -37.66 -16.68
C ILE A 127 12.58 -38.49 -17.24
N ALA A 128 12.32 -39.45 -18.12
CA ALA A 128 13.35 -40.28 -18.73
C ALA A 128 14.36 -39.43 -19.51
N LEU A 129 13.87 -38.48 -20.31
CA LEU A 129 14.72 -37.55 -21.06
C LEU A 129 15.58 -36.69 -20.14
N LEU A 130 14.99 -36.06 -19.12
CA LEU A 130 15.71 -35.21 -18.18
C LEU A 130 16.80 -35.99 -17.44
N ASN A 131 16.50 -37.22 -17.03
CA ASN A 131 17.49 -38.10 -16.41
C ASN A 131 18.61 -38.49 -17.39
N LYS A 132 18.28 -38.75 -18.66
CA LYS A 132 19.28 -39.08 -19.70
C LYS A 132 20.20 -37.90 -20.01
N LEU A 133 19.63 -36.72 -20.33
CA LEU A 133 20.37 -35.53 -20.74
C LEU A 133 21.34 -35.03 -19.66
N TYR A 134 20.98 -35.19 -18.39
CA TYR A 134 21.75 -34.59 -17.29
C TYR A 134 22.16 -35.62 -16.23
N LYS A 135 22.32 -36.91 -16.57
CA LYS A 135 22.77 -37.94 -15.62
C LYS A 135 24.11 -37.55 -15.00
N HIS A 136 25.08 -37.19 -15.83
CA HIS A 136 26.47 -36.87 -15.47
C HIS A 136 26.86 -35.39 -15.65
N SER A 137 25.94 -34.54 -16.10
CA SER A 137 26.23 -33.12 -16.33
C SER A 137 26.41 -32.37 -15.01
N THR A 138 27.52 -31.62 -14.89
CA THR A 138 27.76 -30.63 -13.82
C THR A 138 26.95 -29.35 -14.04
N ASN A 139 26.53 -29.08 -15.29
CA ASN A 139 25.79 -27.89 -15.71
C ASN A 139 24.28 -28.14 -15.84
N LYS A 140 23.64 -28.63 -14.77
CA LYS A 140 22.18 -28.88 -14.79
C LYS A 140 21.39 -27.56 -14.74
N PRO A 141 20.29 -27.43 -15.50
CA PRO A 141 19.41 -26.26 -15.38
C PRO A 141 18.96 -26.08 -13.93
N LYS A 142 19.04 -24.83 -13.42
CA LYS A 142 18.77 -24.53 -12.00
C LYS A 142 17.35 -24.91 -11.56
N ASP A 143 16.38 -24.88 -12.48
CA ASP A 143 14.98 -25.24 -12.27
C ASP A 143 14.64 -26.70 -12.60
N MET A 144 15.62 -27.51 -13.04
CA MET A 144 15.41 -28.92 -13.41
C MET A 144 14.74 -29.74 -12.29
N ALA A 145 15.25 -29.63 -11.07
CA ALA A 145 14.69 -30.33 -9.92
C ALA A 145 13.28 -29.83 -9.56
N LEU A 146 12.92 -28.59 -9.89
CA LEU A 146 11.56 -28.08 -9.74
C LEU A 146 10.62 -28.78 -10.74
N ARG A 147 11.02 -28.84 -12.00
CA ARG A 147 10.27 -29.47 -13.11
C ARG A 147 10.06 -30.97 -12.90
N LEU A 148 11.11 -31.70 -12.50
CA LEU A 148 10.99 -33.12 -12.17
C LEU A 148 9.97 -33.35 -11.07
N GLY A 149 9.99 -32.52 -10.02
CA GLY A 149 9.01 -32.61 -8.95
C GLY A 149 7.58 -32.39 -9.46
N ASP A 150 7.38 -31.42 -10.36
CA ASP A 150 6.07 -31.17 -10.98
C ASP A 150 5.55 -32.39 -11.75
N PHE A 151 6.38 -33.02 -12.59
CA PHE A 151 6.00 -34.23 -13.33
C PHE A 151 5.67 -35.41 -12.40
N TYR A 152 6.42 -35.59 -11.31
CA TYR A 152 6.11 -36.62 -10.33
C TYR A 152 4.77 -36.38 -9.62
N VAL A 153 4.32 -35.14 -9.45
CA VAL A 153 2.97 -34.87 -8.93
C VAL A 153 1.90 -35.35 -9.90
N HIS A 154 2.07 -35.08 -11.20
CA HIS A 154 1.13 -35.53 -12.23
C HIS A 154 1.05 -37.06 -12.31
N LEU A 155 2.15 -37.75 -11.99
CA LEU A 155 2.18 -39.22 -11.87
C LEU A 155 1.71 -39.74 -10.50
N GLY A 156 1.13 -38.91 -9.63
CA GLY A 156 0.68 -39.29 -8.28
C GLY A 156 1.80 -39.57 -7.27
N ARG A 157 3.07 -39.46 -7.68
CA ARG A 157 4.27 -39.80 -6.91
C ARG A 157 4.73 -38.64 -6.02
N LYS A 158 3.83 -38.21 -5.12
CA LYS A 158 4.01 -37.03 -4.25
C LYS A 158 5.27 -37.07 -3.37
N LYS A 159 5.66 -38.24 -2.85
CA LYS A 159 6.88 -38.39 -2.04
C LYS A 159 8.15 -38.07 -2.84
N MET A 160 8.23 -38.56 -4.07
CA MET A 160 9.34 -38.26 -4.97
C MET A 160 9.35 -36.80 -5.38
N ALA A 161 8.17 -36.23 -5.68
CA ALA A 161 8.06 -34.80 -5.98
C ALA A 161 8.64 -33.93 -4.86
N LEU A 162 8.30 -34.23 -3.60
CA LEU A 162 8.82 -33.52 -2.44
C LEU A 162 10.35 -33.63 -2.31
N ALA A 163 10.93 -34.81 -2.58
CA ALA A 163 12.39 -34.99 -2.55
C ALA A 163 13.09 -34.10 -3.57
N TYR A 164 12.59 -34.05 -4.81
CA TYR A 164 13.15 -33.20 -5.87
C TYR A 164 12.98 -31.70 -5.56
N TRP A 165 11.84 -31.28 -5.03
CA TRP A 165 11.65 -29.89 -4.62
C TRP A 165 12.51 -29.49 -3.42
N LYS A 166 12.74 -30.40 -2.45
CA LYS A 166 13.71 -30.19 -1.37
C LYS A 166 15.13 -30.04 -1.92
N LYS A 167 15.51 -30.87 -2.90
CA LYS A 167 16.81 -30.74 -3.60
C LYS A 167 16.94 -29.40 -4.32
N HIS A 168 15.90 -28.96 -5.02
CA HIS A 168 15.85 -27.64 -5.65
C HIS A 168 16.01 -26.52 -4.61
N PHE A 169 15.29 -26.61 -3.49
CA PHE A 169 15.41 -25.63 -2.40
C PHE A 169 16.82 -25.57 -1.83
N ALA A 170 17.42 -26.73 -1.51
CA ALA A 170 18.78 -26.81 -0.98
C ALA A 170 19.83 -26.25 -1.95
N GLY A 171 19.72 -26.60 -3.25
CA GLY A 171 20.59 -26.03 -4.29
C GLY A 171 20.43 -24.52 -4.42
N CYS A 172 19.19 -24.02 -4.36
CA CYS A 172 18.95 -22.58 -4.37
C CYS A 172 19.52 -21.88 -3.14
N LEU A 173 19.50 -22.49 -1.94
CA LEU A 173 20.09 -21.89 -0.75
C LEU A 173 21.61 -21.71 -0.85
N LYS A 174 22.30 -22.63 -1.55
CA LYS A 174 23.76 -22.59 -1.76
C LYS A 174 24.18 -21.49 -2.76
N LEU A 175 23.39 -21.29 -3.82
CA LEU A 175 23.74 -20.39 -4.93
C LEU A 175 23.63 -18.89 -4.61
N PHE A 176 23.02 -18.53 -3.49
CA PHE A 176 22.45 -17.21 -3.30
C PHE A 176 22.68 -16.71 -1.88
N SER A 177 23.66 -15.83 -1.70
CA SER A 177 24.12 -15.41 -0.37
C SER A 177 23.00 -14.78 0.47
N GLN A 178 22.09 -13.95 -0.08
CA GLN A 178 20.95 -13.41 0.68
C GLN A 178 19.65 -13.15 -0.11
N TYR A 179 19.70 -12.67 -1.36
CA TYR A 179 18.53 -12.07 -2.02
C TYR A 179 17.53 -13.10 -2.64
N PRO A 180 17.96 -14.23 -3.22
CA PRO A 180 17.02 -15.23 -3.77
C PRO A 180 16.54 -16.37 -2.86
N LYS A 181 17.13 -16.55 -1.66
CA LYS A 181 16.72 -17.63 -0.71
C LYS A 181 15.22 -17.59 -0.41
N PHE A 182 14.68 -16.39 -0.24
CA PHE A 182 13.26 -16.16 0.02
C PHE A 182 12.36 -16.58 -1.15
N ARG A 183 12.76 -16.30 -2.40
CA ARG A 183 11.96 -16.64 -3.59
C ARG A 183 11.86 -18.14 -3.78
N CYS A 184 12.94 -18.88 -3.54
CA CYS A 184 12.96 -20.33 -3.72
C CYS A 184 12.08 -21.07 -2.71
N GLY A 185 12.11 -20.66 -1.44
CA GLY A 185 11.29 -21.28 -0.39
C GLY A 185 9.79 -21.12 -0.64
N PHE A 186 9.36 -19.93 -1.08
CA PHE A 186 7.97 -19.71 -1.45
C PHE A 186 7.56 -20.40 -2.75
N THR A 187 8.42 -20.44 -3.77
CA THR A 187 8.14 -21.20 -5.01
C THR A 187 7.92 -22.68 -4.70
N VAL A 188 8.80 -23.30 -3.91
CA VAL A 188 8.63 -24.70 -3.51
C VAL A 188 7.40 -24.88 -2.63
N GLY A 189 7.19 -24.00 -1.64
CA GLY A 189 6.00 -24.04 -0.79
C GLY A 189 4.70 -23.99 -1.61
N ASP A 190 4.62 -23.13 -2.63
CA ASP A 190 3.45 -23.02 -3.51
C ASP A 190 3.18 -24.33 -4.27
N ARG A 191 4.22 -24.99 -4.80
CA ARG A 191 4.07 -26.30 -5.47
C ARG A 191 3.59 -27.38 -4.50
N VAL A 192 4.12 -27.38 -3.29
CA VAL A 192 3.75 -28.33 -2.24
C VAL A 192 2.27 -28.14 -1.81
N VAL A 193 1.78 -26.90 -1.73
CA VAL A 193 0.33 -26.65 -1.50
C VAL A 193 -0.52 -27.13 -2.67
N LEU A 194 -0.10 -26.88 -3.90
CA LEU A 194 -0.82 -27.34 -5.10
C LEU A 194 -0.93 -28.86 -5.15
N ALA A 195 0.11 -29.59 -4.74
CA ALA A 195 0.09 -31.05 -4.61
C ALA A 195 -0.73 -31.58 -3.41
N GLY A 196 -1.35 -30.71 -2.62
CA GLY A 196 -2.18 -31.06 -1.47
C GLY A 196 -1.40 -31.42 -0.20
N MET A 197 -0.09 -31.13 -0.16
CA MET A 197 0.80 -31.44 0.96
C MET A 197 0.91 -30.25 1.94
N THR A 198 -0.21 -29.82 2.53
CA THR A 198 -0.28 -28.53 3.26
C THR A 198 0.66 -28.43 4.46
N GLN A 199 0.85 -29.53 5.23
CA GLN A 199 1.76 -29.54 6.38
C GLN A 199 3.22 -29.36 5.97
N GLN A 200 3.64 -30.02 4.89
CA GLN A 200 4.99 -29.86 4.35
C GLN A 200 5.18 -28.45 3.80
N ALA A 201 4.15 -27.87 3.16
CA ALA A 201 4.20 -26.49 2.68
C ALA A 201 4.34 -25.48 3.84
N LEU A 202 3.61 -25.70 4.95
CA LEU A 202 3.75 -24.88 6.15
C LEU A 202 5.19 -24.93 6.69
N HIS A 203 5.79 -26.11 6.76
CA HIS A 203 7.18 -26.24 7.16
C HIS A 203 8.11 -25.43 6.24
N MET A 204 7.93 -25.54 4.91
CA MET A 204 8.73 -24.80 3.92
C MET A 204 8.56 -23.28 4.01
N TYR A 205 7.33 -22.77 4.09
CA TYR A 205 7.10 -21.33 4.23
C TYR A 205 7.69 -20.80 5.52
N THR A 206 7.53 -21.53 6.61
CA THR A 206 7.93 -21.03 7.92
C THR A 206 9.42 -21.18 8.20
N SER A 207 10.10 -22.20 7.65
CA SER A 207 11.57 -22.30 7.65
C SER A 207 12.19 -21.16 6.83
N THR A 208 11.62 -20.86 5.67
CA THR A 208 12.05 -19.73 4.82
C THR A 208 11.91 -18.39 5.53
N LEU A 209 10.79 -18.17 6.24
CA LEU A 209 10.56 -16.95 7.02
C LEU A 209 11.46 -16.83 8.26
N LYS A 210 11.97 -17.94 8.80
CA LYS A 210 12.98 -17.95 9.87
C LYS A 210 14.37 -17.63 9.34
N ALA A 211 14.76 -18.23 8.22
CA ALA A 211 16.11 -18.13 7.67
C ALA A 211 16.41 -16.78 7.01
N SER A 212 15.39 -15.99 6.65
CA SER A 212 15.59 -14.71 5.96
C SER A 212 15.11 -13.52 6.79
N SER A 213 15.97 -12.50 6.89
CA SER A 213 15.60 -11.18 7.39
C SER A 213 14.74 -10.41 6.39
N TYR A 214 14.73 -10.81 5.12
CA TYR A 214 13.96 -10.19 4.04
C TYR A 214 12.57 -10.84 3.92
N ARG A 215 11.52 -10.02 3.84
CA ARG A 215 10.13 -10.46 3.73
C ARG A 215 9.46 -9.78 2.55
N SER A 216 9.30 -10.50 1.44
CA SER A 216 8.49 -9.99 0.32
C SER A 216 7.01 -10.22 0.60
N ASP A 217 6.33 -9.11 0.82
CA ASP A 217 4.88 -9.03 1.06
C ASP A 217 4.04 -9.75 0.01
N TYR A 218 4.50 -9.73 -1.23
CA TYR A 218 3.79 -10.38 -2.31
C TYR A 218 3.72 -11.89 -2.09
N GLN A 219 4.85 -12.52 -1.77
CA GLN A 219 4.92 -13.97 -1.59
C GLN A 219 4.20 -14.44 -0.33
N ILE A 220 4.30 -13.69 0.77
CA ILE A 220 3.56 -14.01 2.00
C ILE A 220 2.05 -14.00 1.71
N ARG A 221 1.54 -12.95 1.05
CA ARG A 221 0.12 -12.88 0.68
C ARG A 221 -0.29 -13.99 -0.27
N ARG A 222 0.58 -14.39 -1.21
CA ARG A 222 0.32 -15.50 -2.12
C ARG A 222 0.20 -16.82 -1.38
N ALA A 223 1.15 -17.15 -0.50
CA ALA A 223 1.10 -18.35 0.35
C ALA A 223 -0.16 -18.37 1.23
N LEU A 224 -0.52 -17.24 1.86
CA LEU A 224 -1.72 -17.13 2.66
C LEU A 224 -2.99 -17.42 1.85
N ARG A 225 -3.08 -16.93 0.61
CA ARG A 225 -4.22 -17.21 -0.27
C ARG A 225 -4.32 -18.69 -0.63
N PHE A 226 -3.20 -19.35 -0.92
CA PHE A 226 -3.17 -20.78 -1.20
C PHE A 226 -3.66 -21.61 0.00
N LEU A 227 -3.17 -21.31 1.21
CA LEU A 227 -3.59 -22.01 2.43
C LEU A 227 -5.08 -21.77 2.74
N ILE A 228 -5.56 -20.53 2.56
CA ILE A 228 -6.99 -20.20 2.71
C ILE A 228 -7.85 -20.95 1.68
N ALA A 229 -7.41 -21.06 0.42
CA ALA A 229 -8.13 -21.78 -0.62
C ALA A 229 -8.25 -23.28 -0.30
N LYS A 230 -7.24 -23.86 0.35
CA LYS A 230 -7.27 -25.25 0.86
C LYS A 230 -7.98 -25.40 2.21
N LYS A 231 -8.63 -24.34 2.72
CA LYS A 231 -9.32 -24.29 4.02
C LYS A 231 -8.44 -24.58 5.24
N ASP A 232 -7.11 -24.53 5.10
CA ASP A 232 -6.17 -24.71 6.21
C ASP A 232 -5.88 -23.36 6.89
N PHE A 233 -6.88 -22.89 7.65
CA PHE A 233 -6.82 -21.59 8.30
C PHE A 233 -5.80 -21.54 9.46
N ALA A 234 -5.49 -22.68 10.08
CA ALA A 234 -4.52 -22.76 11.16
C ALA A 234 -3.08 -22.56 10.62
N ALA A 235 -2.74 -23.23 9.52
CA ALA A 235 -1.47 -23.01 8.82
C ALA A 235 -1.37 -21.57 8.30
N ALA A 236 -2.45 -21.04 7.72
CA ALA A 236 -2.49 -19.66 7.25
C ALA A 236 -2.23 -18.67 8.39
N LEU A 237 -2.81 -18.88 9.58
CA LEU A 237 -2.57 -18.01 10.73
C LEU A 237 -1.10 -18.04 11.18
N LYS A 238 -0.47 -19.23 11.25
CA LYS A 238 0.95 -19.36 11.60
C LYS A 238 1.87 -18.64 10.62
N VAL A 239 1.60 -18.77 9.31
CA VAL A 239 2.37 -18.04 8.27
C VAL A 239 2.15 -16.55 8.38
N PHE A 240 0.93 -16.10 8.68
CA PHE A 240 0.61 -14.70 8.89
C PHE A 240 1.41 -14.13 10.06
N GLU A 241 1.33 -14.76 11.23
CA GLU A 241 1.99 -14.29 12.46
C GLU A 241 3.52 -14.22 12.29
N ARG A 242 4.14 -15.25 11.68
CA ARG A 242 5.58 -15.22 11.39
C ARG A 242 5.95 -14.18 10.33
N GLY A 243 5.14 -14.07 9.27
CA GLY A 243 5.36 -13.12 8.18
C GLY A 243 5.28 -11.67 8.67
N THR A 244 4.33 -11.37 9.55
CA THR A 244 4.08 -10.01 10.03
C THR A 244 4.70 -9.72 11.40
N SER A 245 5.51 -10.62 11.98
CA SER A 245 6.01 -10.49 13.36
C SER A 245 6.79 -9.20 13.67
N ARG A 246 7.34 -8.53 12.65
CA ARG A 246 8.08 -7.25 12.78
C ARG A 246 7.19 -6.02 12.66
N HIS A 247 5.92 -6.21 12.33
CA HIS A 247 4.96 -5.15 12.12
C HIS A 247 3.96 -5.14 13.28
N SER A 248 3.84 -4.00 13.94
CA SER A 248 2.75 -3.81 14.90
C SER A 248 1.41 -3.88 14.19
N LEU A 249 0.35 -4.25 14.90
CA LEU A 249 -1.00 -4.26 14.37
C LEU A 249 -1.39 -2.89 13.79
N HIS A 250 -0.96 -1.80 14.44
CA HIS A 250 -1.15 -0.44 13.93
C HIS A 250 -0.51 -0.24 12.55
N TYR A 251 0.74 -0.69 12.35
CA TYR A 251 1.40 -0.60 11.04
C TYR A 251 0.67 -1.41 9.96
N LEU A 252 0.17 -2.61 10.30
CA LEU A 252 -0.60 -3.42 9.38
C LEU A 252 -1.91 -2.74 8.99
N LEU A 253 -2.58 -2.13 9.97
CA LEU A 253 -3.82 -1.40 9.78
C LEU A 253 -3.62 -0.16 8.90
N THR A 254 -2.50 0.55 8.98
CA THR A 254 -2.30 1.80 8.23
C THR A 254 -1.61 1.63 6.88
N HIS A 255 -0.59 0.78 6.78
CA HIS A 255 0.26 0.68 5.59
C HIS A 255 0.06 -0.63 4.82
N LYS A 256 -0.44 -1.68 5.47
CA LYS A 256 -0.53 -3.03 4.90
C LYS A 256 -1.94 -3.62 4.99
N VAL A 257 -2.96 -2.77 4.77
CA VAL A 257 -4.41 -3.05 4.86
C VAL A 257 -4.85 -4.38 4.25
N GLN A 258 -4.18 -4.83 3.19
CA GLN A 258 -4.44 -6.11 2.53
C GLN A 258 -4.33 -7.31 3.48
N TYR A 259 -3.38 -7.28 4.42
CA TYR A 259 -3.20 -8.32 5.42
C TYR A 259 -4.38 -8.39 6.38
N ILE A 260 -5.03 -7.27 6.68
CA ILE A 260 -6.21 -7.24 7.54
C ILE A 260 -7.39 -7.99 6.88
N GLY A 261 -7.58 -7.80 5.57
CA GLY A 261 -8.58 -8.56 4.83
C GLY A 261 -8.31 -10.06 4.82
N ILE A 262 -7.04 -10.46 4.70
CA ILE A 262 -6.61 -11.86 4.78
C ILE A 262 -6.84 -12.43 6.18
N LEU A 263 -6.40 -11.73 7.23
CA LEU A 263 -6.59 -12.13 8.62
C LEU A 263 -8.07 -12.24 8.99
N ALA A 264 -8.91 -11.32 8.51
CA ALA A 264 -10.36 -11.39 8.68
C ALA A 264 -10.98 -12.63 8.01
N LYS A 265 -10.46 -13.07 6.85
CA LYS A 265 -10.87 -14.33 6.18
C LYS A 265 -10.41 -15.55 6.99
N ILE A 266 -9.19 -15.52 7.52
CA ILE A 266 -8.67 -16.57 8.42
C ILE A 266 -9.55 -16.70 9.67
N TYR A 267 -9.82 -15.61 10.38
CA TYR A 267 -10.68 -15.64 11.56
C TYR A 267 -12.12 -16.06 11.26
N LYS A 268 -12.66 -15.71 10.07
CA LYS A 268 -13.96 -16.22 9.62
C LYS A 268 -13.92 -17.74 9.47
N GLY A 269 -12.93 -18.27 8.76
CA GLY A 269 -12.77 -19.72 8.54
C GLY A 269 -12.55 -20.52 9.82
N MET A 270 -11.91 -19.92 10.83
CA MET A 270 -11.71 -20.53 12.15
C MET A 270 -12.91 -20.35 13.11
N GLY A 271 -14.03 -19.76 12.68
CA GLY A 271 -15.17 -19.48 13.58
C GLY A 271 -14.91 -18.41 14.66
N ARG A 272 -13.81 -17.64 14.57
CA ARG A 272 -13.40 -16.63 15.57
C ARG A 272 -14.10 -15.29 15.37
N ALA A 273 -15.43 -15.29 15.49
CA ALA A 273 -16.29 -14.13 15.21
C ALA A 273 -15.93 -12.88 16.03
N LYS A 274 -15.64 -13.02 17.33
CA LYS A 274 -15.26 -11.89 18.21
C LYS A 274 -13.97 -11.23 17.75
N LYS A 275 -12.90 -12.01 17.50
CA LYS A 275 -11.60 -11.49 17.02
C LYS A 275 -11.73 -10.82 15.65
N ARG A 276 -12.49 -11.43 14.74
CA ARG A 276 -12.82 -10.83 13.43
C ARG A 276 -13.52 -9.49 13.57
N ARG A 277 -14.52 -9.39 14.46
CA ARG A 277 -15.27 -8.16 14.70
C ARG A 277 -14.39 -7.05 15.27
N THR A 278 -13.57 -7.36 16.27
CA THR A 278 -12.62 -6.38 16.85
C THR A 278 -11.64 -5.87 15.80
N LEU A 279 -11.05 -6.77 15.01
CA LEU A 279 -10.12 -6.43 13.93
C LEU A 279 -10.75 -5.51 12.88
N LEU A 280 -11.98 -5.81 12.45
CA LEU A 280 -12.69 -5.00 11.46
C LEU A 280 -13.15 -3.64 12.03
N ALA A 281 -13.48 -3.58 13.33
CA ALA A 281 -13.73 -2.32 13.99
C ALA A 281 -12.46 -1.44 14.03
N GLU A 282 -11.31 -2.02 14.41
CA GLU A 282 -10.03 -1.31 14.38
C GLU A 282 -9.62 -0.86 12.98
N LEU A 283 -9.95 -1.66 11.95
CA LEU A 283 -9.76 -1.29 10.55
C LEU A 283 -10.53 -0.02 10.21
N VAL A 284 -11.79 0.08 10.65
CA VAL A 284 -12.55 1.32 10.49
C VAL A 284 -11.75 2.45 11.12
N TRP A 285 -11.32 2.33 12.39
CA TRP A 285 -10.72 3.43 13.17
C TRP A 285 -9.28 3.85 12.83
N ASN A 286 -8.49 3.03 12.14
CA ASN A 286 -7.07 3.32 11.87
C ASN A 286 -6.79 3.70 10.42
N ASN A 287 -7.68 3.35 9.47
CA ASN A 287 -7.38 3.41 8.04
C ASN A 287 -7.88 4.68 7.36
N TYR A 288 -7.41 5.81 7.86
CA TYR A 288 -7.88 7.12 7.43
C TYR A 288 -6.85 7.98 6.73
N ALA A 289 -5.56 7.63 6.74
CA ALA A 289 -4.52 8.55 6.30
C ALA A 289 -4.62 8.90 4.80
N SER A 290 -5.02 7.95 3.94
CA SER A 290 -5.15 8.15 2.50
C SER A 290 -6.52 7.70 1.95
N HIS A 291 -6.96 8.31 0.85
CA HIS A 291 -8.22 7.92 0.20
C HIS A 291 -8.18 6.48 -0.32
N TRP A 292 -7.04 6.02 -0.85
CA TRP A 292 -6.83 4.62 -1.28
C TRP A 292 -6.95 3.62 -0.13
N GLY A 293 -6.41 3.95 1.04
CA GLY A 293 -6.53 3.12 2.25
C GLY A 293 -7.99 2.97 2.67
N ALA A 294 -8.74 4.08 2.67
CA ALA A 294 -10.16 4.09 2.99
C ALA A 294 -11.01 3.30 1.98
N GLN A 295 -10.76 3.43 0.66
CA GLN A 295 -11.46 2.59 -0.35
C GLN A 295 -11.20 1.10 -0.14
N ARG A 296 -9.95 0.73 0.21
CA ARG A 296 -9.58 -0.66 0.42
C ARG A 296 -10.21 -1.24 1.68
N ALA A 297 -10.25 -0.46 2.75
CA ALA A 297 -10.97 -0.81 3.98
C ALA A 297 -12.47 -0.98 3.71
N ALA A 298 -13.07 -0.08 2.92
CA ALA A 298 -14.48 -0.15 2.53
C ALA A 298 -14.80 -1.47 1.82
N ARG A 299 -13.97 -1.89 0.85
CA ARG A 299 -14.13 -3.16 0.15
C ARG A 299 -14.01 -4.37 1.09
N ILE A 300 -13.05 -4.36 2.02
CA ILE A 300 -12.88 -5.43 3.01
C ILE A 300 -14.11 -5.55 3.92
N LEU A 301 -14.62 -4.42 4.41
CA LEU A 301 -15.81 -4.37 5.26
C LEU A 301 -17.05 -4.85 4.50
N ARG A 302 -17.18 -4.47 3.23
CA ARG A 302 -18.24 -4.92 2.33
C ARG A 302 -18.21 -6.44 2.13
N GLU A 303 -17.06 -7.00 1.74
CA GLU A 303 -16.87 -8.46 1.63
C GLU A 303 -17.15 -9.18 2.96
N ALA A 304 -16.98 -8.48 4.08
CA ALA A 304 -17.22 -9.01 5.40
C ALA A 304 -18.69 -8.91 5.88
N GLY A 305 -19.57 -8.22 5.15
CA GLY A 305 -20.97 -7.97 5.51
C GLY A 305 -21.21 -6.74 6.38
N TYR A 306 -20.20 -5.91 6.63
CA TYR A 306 -20.30 -4.68 7.43
C TYR A 306 -20.66 -3.49 6.54
N THR A 307 -21.92 -3.42 6.11
CA THR A 307 -22.46 -2.42 5.18
C THR A 307 -22.20 -0.98 5.63
N ILE A 308 -22.49 -0.68 6.90
CA ILE A 308 -22.35 0.69 7.44
C ILE A 308 -20.89 1.09 7.60
N GLY A 309 -20.04 0.16 8.05
CA GLY A 309 -18.60 0.39 8.11
C GLY A 309 -18.00 0.63 6.72
N ALA A 310 -18.44 -0.14 5.72
CA ALA A 310 -18.02 0.02 4.34
C ALA A 310 -18.44 1.38 3.77
N GLU A 311 -19.70 1.77 3.96
CA GLU A 311 -20.23 3.07 3.54
C GLU A 311 -19.43 4.23 4.14
N TYR A 312 -19.17 4.17 5.45
CA TYR A 312 -18.36 5.18 6.14
C TYR A 312 -16.96 5.31 5.52
N CYS A 313 -16.29 4.19 5.23
CA CYS A 313 -14.98 4.19 4.60
C CYS A 313 -15.02 4.73 3.16
N TYR A 314 -16.06 4.45 2.38
CA TYR A 314 -16.23 5.05 1.04
C TYR A 314 -16.42 6.58 1.12
N TRP A 315 -17.20 7.07 2.08
CA TRP A 315 -17.32 8.51 2.33
C TRP A 315 -15.99 9.15 2.74
N GLN A 316 -15.22 8.50 3.62
CA GLN A 316 -13.90 8.97 4.01
C GLN A 316 -12.93 9.02 2.83
N ALA A 317 -13.00 8.03 1.93
CA ALA A 317 -12.22 8.04 0.70
C ALA A 317 -12.59 9.25 -0.16
N LEU A 318 -13.88 9.48 -0.40
CA LEU A 318 -14.39 10.58 -1.20
C LEU A 318 -13.99 11.96 -0.66
N TRP A 319 -14.01 12.13 0.67
CA TRP A 319 -13.63 13.42 1.29
C TRP A 319 -12.13 13.69 1.31
N ARG A 320 -11.32 12.64 1.18
CA ARG A 320 -9.85 12.74 1.23
C ARG A 320 -9.21 12.69 -0.14
N SER A 321 -9.95 12.30 -1.18
CA SER A 321 -9.49 12.39 -2.55
C SER A 321 -9.43 13.85 -2.99
N GLY A 322 -8.29 14.25 -3.57
CA GLY A 322 -8.21 15.48 -4.35
C GLY A 322 -9.13 15.41 -5.59
N ASN A 323 -9.29 16.53 -6.30
CA ASN A 323 -10.27 16.67 -7.39
C ASN A 323 -10.21 15.53 -8.43
N THR A 324 -9.02 15.06 -8.80
CA THR A 324 -8.81 13.97 -9.77
C THR A 324 -9.24 12.59 -9.25
N ALA A 325 -8.98 12.27 -7.98
CA ALA A 325 -9.35 10.99 -7.37
C ALA A 325 -10.79 10.97 -6.82
N ARG A 326 -11.47 12.12 -6.79
CA ARG A 326 -12.80 12.30 -6.21
C ARG A 326 -13.88 11.58 -7.01
N ILE A 327 -13.78 11.64 -8.33
CA ILE A 327 -14.69 10.94 -9.25
C ILE A 327 -14.60 9.42 -9.03
N GLY A 328 -13.39 8.86 -8.94
CA GLY A 328 -13.18 7.43 -8.68
C GLY A 328 -13.74 6.98 -7.32
N SER A 329 -13.50 7.75 -6.27
CA SER A 329 -14.08 7.47 -4.94
C SER A 329 -15.60 7.56 -4.93
N TYR A 330 -16.16 8.53 -5.67
CA TYR A 330 -17.60 8.71 -5.79
C TYR A 330 -18.24 7.54 -6.56
N ARG A 331 -17.67 7.14 -7.70
CA ARG A 331 -18.13 5.97 -8.47
C ARG A 331 -18.14 4.70 -7.62
N ASN A 332 -17.13 4.50 -6.78
CA ASN A 332 -17.06 3.35 -5.87
C ASN A 332 -18.15 3.39 -4.77
N LEU A 333 -18.42 4.57 -4.19
CA LEU A 333 -19.53 4.76 -3.24
C LEU A 333 -20.88 4.49 -3.92
N CYS A 334 -21.05 4.98 -5.15
CA CYS A 334 -22.26 4.79 -5.93
C CYS A 334 -22.53 3.34 -6.32
N HIS A 335 -21.50 2.64 -6.78
CA HIS A 335 -21.57 1.21 -7.00
C HIS A 335 -21.92 0.47 -5.70
N PHE A 336 -21.37 0.88 -4.56
CA PHE A 336 -21.75 0.31 -3.27
C PHE A 336 -23.23 0.53 -2.95
N TRP A 337 -23.77 1.74 -3.17
CA TRP A 337 -25.18 2.02 -2.97
C TRP A 337 -26.11 1.28 -3.93
N HIS A 338 -25.76 1.15 -5.22
CA HIS A 338 -26.53 0.33 -6.16
C HIS A 338 -26.71 -1.11 -5.67
N MET A 339 -25.64 -1.75 -5.20
CA MET A 339 -25.70 -3.10 -4.63
C MET A 339 -26.55 -3.20 -3.34
N GLN A 340 -26.92 -2.08 -2.75
CA GLN A 340 -27.73 -2.00 -1.53
C GLN A 340 -29.17 -1.54 -1.83
N GLY A 341 -29.59 -1.48 -3.10
CA GLY A 341 -30.88 -0.94 -3.52
C GLY A 341 -31.00 0.58 -3.35
N LEU A 342 -29.86 1.28 -3.20
CA LEU A 342 -29.77 2.72 -2.98
C LEU A 342 -29.24 3.47 -4.21
N GLY A 343 -29.31 2.89 -5.41
CA GLY A 343 -28.77 3.50 -6.63
C GLY A 343 -29.27 4.93 -6.90
N ARG A 344 -30.53 5.20 -6.54
CA ARG A 344 -31.16 6.52 -6.65
C ARG A 344 -30.54 7.61 -5.76
N LEU A 345 -29.57 7.28 -4.92
CA LEU A 345 -28.84 8.22 -4.05
C LEU A 345 -27.60 8.84 -4.74
N CYS A 346 -27.32 8.42 -5.97
CA CYS A 346 -26.17 8.83 -6.75
C CYS A 346 -26.41 10.13 -7.54
N ASP A 347 -26.46 11.25 -6.82
CA ASP A 347 -26.56 12.57 -7.46
C ASP A 347 -25.22 13.31 -7.49
N GLY A 348 -24.95 14.01 -8.61
CA GLY A 348 -23.72 14.75 -8.88
C GLY A 348 -23.38 15.88 -7.90
N GLU A 349 -24.29 16.25 -6.99
CA GLU A 349 -24.04 17.23 -5.93
C GLU A 349 -22.80 16.93 -5.07
N ALA A 350 -22.47 15.65 -4.84
CA ALA A 350 -21.31 15.27 -4.04
C ALA A 350 -19.95 15.62 -4.72
N LEU A 351 -19.98 15.88 -6.03
CA LEU A 351 -18.82 16.29 -6.84
C LEU A 351 -18.61 17.82 -6.81
N ARG A 352 -19.61 18.62 -6.43
CA ARG A 352 -19.48 20.08 -6.35
C ARG A 352 -18.54 20.48 -5.19
N PRO A 353 -17.54 21.35 -5.41
CA PRO A 353 -16.82 22.04 -4.33
C PRO A 353 -17.82 22.86 -3.50
N GLY A 354 -17.74 22.82 -2.17
CA GLY A 354 -18.65 23.60 -1.30
C GLY A 354 -20.05 23.02 -1.05
N GLY A 355 -20.53 22.01 -1.79
CA GLY A 355 -21.87 21.42 -1.66
C GLY A 355 -22.16 20.61 -0.37
N LEU A 356 -21.36 20.78 0.69
CA LEU A 356 -21.45 20.00 1.92
C LEU A 356 -21.88 20.89 3.08
N THR A 357 -23.17 21.20 3.10
CA THR A 357 -23.89 21.83 4.22
C THR A 357 -23.54 21.19 5.58
N ASP A 358 -23.59 22.01 6.64
CA ASP A 358 -23.41 21.58 8.03
C ASP A 358 -24.27 20.33 8.33
N TRP A 359 -23.75 19.40 9.14
CA TRP A 359 -24.46 18.18 9.49
C TRP A 359 -25.78 18.50 10.20
N LYS A 360 -25.84 19.64 10.91
CA LYS A 360 -27.08 20.13 11.53
C LYS A 360 -28.12 20.51 10.49
N SER A 361 -27.74 21.23 9.44
CA SER A 361 -28.65 21.58 8.33
C SER A 361 -29.20 20.33 7.66
N ARG A 362 -28.34 19.33 7.41
CA ARG A 362 -28.77 18.02 6.87
C ARG A 362 -29.64 17.23 7.85
N PHE A 363 -29.39 17.36 9.15
CA PHE A 363 -30.21 16.74 10.20
C PHE A 363 -31.58 17.40 10.32
N SER A 364 -31.65 18.74 10.24
CA SER A 364 -32.90 19.51 10.21
C SER A 364 -33.71 19.21 8.95
N LEU A 365 -33.08 19.22 7.78
CA LEU A 365 -33.72 18.84 6.53
C LEU A 365 -34.23 17.39 6.55
N ALA A 366 -33.44 16.46 7.11
CA ALA A 366 -33.91 15.10 7.31
C ALA A 366 -35.15 15.03 8.22
N LYS A 367 -35.24 15.84 9.28
CA LYS A 367 -36.46 15.91 10.10
C LYS A 367 -37.65 16.42 9.31
N GLU A 368 -37.44 17.44 8.49
CA GLU A 368 -38.49 18.03 7.65
C GLU A 368 -39.00 17.02 6.62
N LEU A 369 -38.09 16.31 5.94
CA LEU A 369 -38.42 15.21 5.02
C LEU A 369 -39.15 14.06 5.71
N MET A 370 -38.81 13.75 6.97
CA MET A 370 -39.57 12.75 7.73
C MET A 370 -41.00 13.21 8.04
N LYS A 371 -41.23 14.50 8.31
CA LYS A 371 -42.58 15.06 8.52
C LYS A 371 -43.40 14.98 7.24
N LYS A 372 -42.78 15.31 6.10
CA LYS A 372 -43.39 15.25 4.76
C LYS A 372 -43.56 13.83 4.19
N GLY A 373 -43.35 12.77 4.98
CA GLY A 373 -43.57 11.40 4.52
C GLY A 373 -42.51 10.83 3.58
N HIS A 374 -41.30 11.41 3.52
CA HIS A 374 -40.19 10.94 2.67
C HIS A 374 -39.04 10.29 3.48
N PRO A 375 -39.25 9.11 4.10
CA PRO A 375 -38.28 8.51 5.01
C PRO A 375 -36.99 8.03 4.32
N GLN A 376 -37.03 7.69 3.02
CA GLN A 376 -35.85 7.28 2.27
C GLN A 376 -34.90 8.47 2.01
N LEU A 377 -35.45 9.61 1.58
CA LEU A 377 -34.70 10.86 1.41
C LEU A 377 -34.17 11.39 2.75
N ALA A 378 -34.96 11.29 3.82
CA ALA A 378 -34.49 11.61 5.17
C ALA A 378 -33.32 10.71 5.59
N LEU A 379 -33.38 9.40 5.32
CA LEU A 379 -32.32 8.46 5.63
C LEU A 379 -31.04 8.80 4.86
N PHE A 380 -31.18 9.19 3.59
CA PHE A 380 -30.08 9.66 2.77
C PHE A 380 -29.39 10.89 3.37
N MET A 381 -30.16 11.93 3.73
CA MET A 381 -29.60 13.15 4.32
C MET A 381 -28.89 12.88 5.65
N LEU A 382 -29.42 11.97 6.47
CA LEU A 382 -28.75 11.52 7.70
C LEU A 382 -27.47 10.72 7.43
N ARG A 383 -27.45 9.84 6.42
CA ARG A 383 -26.25 9.09 6.01
C ARG A 383 -25.16 10.02 5.47
N LYS A 384 -25.56 11.04 4.71
CA LYS A 384 -24.71 12.15 4.24
C LYS A 384 -24.16 12.99 5.41
N ALA A 385 -24.90 13.14 6.51
CA ALA A 385 -24.50 13.88 7.71
C ALA A 385 -23.61 13.06 8.65
N TRP A 386 -23.83 11.75 8.73
CA TRP A 386 -23.19 10.84 9.66
C TRP A 386 -21.66 10.88 9.67
N PRO A 387 -20.97 10.79 8.53
CA PRO A 387 -19.52 10.74 8.59
C PRO A 387 -18.87 12.06 9.06
N LYS A 388 -19.61 13.19 9.09
CA LYS A 388 -19.15 14.47 9.66
C LYS A 388 -19.21 14.43 11.19
N ASN A 389 -20.23 13.78 11.75
CA ASN A 389 -20.40 13.61 13.18
C ASN A 389 -20.73 12.16 13.59
N PRO A 390 -19.79 11.21 13.44
CA PRO A 390 -20.09 9.78 13.56
C PRO A 390 -20.37 9.31 14.99
N LYS A 391 -20.07 10.15 16.00
CA LYS A 391 -20.25 9.86 17.42
C LYS A 391 -21.44 10.60 18.04
N GLU A 392 -22.24 11.31 17.24
CA GLU A 392 -23.41 12.04 17.74
C GLU A 392 -24.52 11.07 18.13
N PRO A 393 -24.90 10.96 19.41
CA PRO A 393 -25.88 9.98 19.85
C PRO A 393 -27.26 10.18 19.21
N LYS A 394 -27.69 11.45 19.06
CA LYS A 394 -28.98 11.80 18.43
C LYS A 394 -29.03 11.38 16.96
N LEU A 395 -27.94 11.58 16.23
CA LEU A 395 -27.82 11.19 14.83
C LEU A 395 -27.86 9.67 14.66
N LEU A 396 -27.05 8.93 15.42
CA LEU A 396 -27.02 7.46 15.40
C LEU A 396 -28.37 6.83 15.78
N TYR A 397 -29.04 7.37 16.80
CA TYR A 397 -30.38 6.93 17.19
C TYR A 397 -31.40 7.15 16.07
N THR A 398 -31.36 8.31 15.41
CA THR A 398 -32.29 8.65 14.33
C THR A 398 -32.03 7.78 13.10
N LEU A 399 -30.76 7.54 12.76
CA LEU A 399 -30.35 6.58 11.72
C LEU A 399 -30.83 5.16 12.01
N ALA A 400 -30.66 4.67 13.25
CA ALA A 400 -31.12 3.35 13.63
C ALA A 400 -32.65 3.22 13.54
N LYS A 401 -33.38 4.20 14.08
CA LYS A 401 -34.85 4.25 14.05
C LYS A 401 -35.38 4.29 12.61
N LEU A 402 -34.81 5.15 11.77
CA LEU A 402 -35.28 5.35 10.41
C LEU A 402 -34.90 4.17 9.50
N SER A 403 -33.72 3.58 9.67
CA SER A 403 -33.34 2.35 8.97
C SER A 403 -34.33 1.22 9.25
N LEU A 404 -34.79 1.09 10.50
CA LEU A 404 -35.81 0.11 10.87
C LEU A 404 -37.18 0.40 10.21
N ARG A 405 -37.57 1.68 10.10
CA ARG A 405 -38.82 2.11 9.45
C ARG A 405 -38.83 1.83 7.95
N VAL A 406 -37.67 1.96 7.29
CA VAL A 406 -37.48 1.70 5.86
C VAL A 406 -37.23 0.20 5.58
N GLY A 407 -37.30 -0.67 6.59
CA GLY A 407 -37.12 -2.13 6.42
C GLY A 407 -35.66 -2.59 6.36
N ARG A 408 -34.69 -1.73 6.66
CA ARG A 408 -33.26 -2.05 6.65
C ARG A 408 -32.77 -2.46 8.04
N GLU A 409 -33.11 -3.69 8.43
CA GLU A 409 -32.90 -4.19 9.78
C GLU A 409 -31.43 -4.35 10.16
N ASP A 410 -30.59 -4.80 9.23
CA ASP A 410 -29.13 -4.95 9.46
C ASP A 410 -28.44 -3.63 9.73
N ASP A 411 -28.87 -2.58 9.02
CA ASP A 411 -28.35 -1.24 9.22
C ASP A 411 -28.82 -0.67 10.56
N ALA A 412 -30.09 -0.90 10.91
CA ALA A 412 -30.63 -0.53 12.20
C ALA A 412 -29.89 -1.21 13.37
N ARG A 413 -29.53 -2.50 13.22
CA ARG A 413 -28.71 -3.24 14.19
C ARG A 413 -27.33 -2.62 14.35
N GLN A 414 -26.60 -2.47 13.24
CA GLN A 414 -25.25 -1.92 13.23
C GLN A 414 -25.20 -0.48 13.82
N PHE A 415 -26.14 0.41 13.48
CA PHE A 415 -26.21 1.75 14.09
C PHE A 415 -26.54 1.69 15.59
N THR A 416 -27.40 0.76 16.01
CA THR A 416 -27.74 0.56 17.44
C THR A 416 -26.53 0.06 18.24
N GLU A 417 -25.70 -0.78 17.64
CA GLU A 417 -24.46 -1.26 18.24
C GLU A 417 -23.42 -0.14 18.36
N LEU A 418 -23.23 0.66 17.29
CA LEU A 418 -22.37 1.84 17.33
C LEU A 418 -22.80 2.82 18.42
N LEU A 419 -24.11 3.07 18.53
CA LEU A 419 -24.69 3.91 19.57
C LEU A 419 -24.39 3.35 20.97
N ALA A 420 -24.60 2.04 21.19
CA ALA A 420 -24.36 1.38 22.46
C ALA A 420 -22.90 1.43 22.93
N GLY A 421 -21.93 1.55 22.01
CA GLY A 421 -20.51 1.68 22.34
C GLY A 421 -20.11 3.03 22.95
N LEU A 422 -20.95 4.06 22.88
CA LEU A 422 -20.57 5.42 23.28
C LEU A 422 -20.47 5.60 24.82
N PRO A 423 -19.45 6.34 25.33
CA PRO A 423 -19.27 6.68 26.75
C PRO A 423 -20.47 7.36 27.42
N THR A 424 -21.10 8.33 26.74
CA THR A 424 -22.10 9.28 27.28
C THR A 424 -23.53 9.00 26.81
N LEU A 425 -23.90 7.72 26.70
CA LEU A 425 -25.21 7.31 26.16
C LEU A 425 -26.40 7.96 26.89
N HIS A 426 -26.31 8.06 28.22
CA HIS A 426 -27.42 8.47 29.10
C HIS A 426 -27.72 9.97 29.08
N GLN A 427 -26.80 10.82 28.64
CA GLN A 427 -27.00 12.27 28.60
C GLN A 427 -27.91 12.73 27.44
N HIS A 428 -28.10 11.90 26.40
CA HIS A 428 -28.75 12.35 25.16
C HIS A 428 -29.82 11.39 24.62
N VAL A 429 -29.81 10.12 25.04
CA VAL A 429 -30.85 9.15 24.69
C VAL A 429 -31.23 8.40 25.96
N SER A 430 -32.49 8.53 26.39
CA SER A 430 -32.96 7.90 27.62
C SER A 430 -32.83 6.37 27.55
N ARG A 431 -32.55 5.73 28.70
CA ARG A 431 -32.53 4.26 28.81
C ARG A 431 -33.81 3.64 28.25
N LYS A 432 -34.97 4.25 28.53
CA LYS A 432 -36.30 3.84 28.02
C LYS A 432 -36.37 3.80 26.49
N ARG A 433 -35.89 4.85 25.79
CA ARG A 433 -35.85 4.92 24.31
C ARG A 433 -34.93 3.85 23.70
N MET A 434 -33.78 3.60 24.32
CA MET A 434 -32.87 2.53 23.88
C MET A 434 -33.46 1.14 24.07
N THR A 435 -34.12 0.90 25.20
CA THR A 435 -34.81 -0.37 25.47
C THR A 435 -35.95 -0.60 24.48
N GLN A 436 -36.72 0.44 24.15
CA GLN A 436 -37.79 0.37 23.15
C GLN A 436 -37.28 0.07 21.74
N LEU A 437 -36.20 0.73 21.30
CA LEU A 437 -35.57 0.46 20.00
C LEU A 437 -35.04 -0.98 19.91
N ARG A 438 -34.37 -1.45 20.97
CA ARG A 438 -33.91 -2.85 21.07
C ARG A 438 -35.08 -3.83 21.11
N ARG A 439 -36.19 -3.50 21.78
CA ARG A 439 -37.41 -4.33 21.82
C ARG A 439 -38.05 -4.43 20.45
N ARG A 440 -38.10 -3.34 19.66
CA ARG A 440 -38.62 -3.35 18.27
C ARG A 440 -37.74 -4.15 17.31
N LEU A 441 -36.41 -4.01 17.43
CA LEU A 441 -35.46 -4.85 16.70
C LEU A 441 -35.66 -6.32 17.06
N ARG A 442 -35.78 -6.62 18.36
CA ARG A 442 -36.06 -7.98 18.84
C ARG A 442 -37.44 -8.50 18.46
N SER A 443 -38.48 -7.66 18.35
CA SER A 443 -39.83 -8.12 18.00
C SER A 443 -39.95 -8.45 16.52
N LYS A 444 -39.31 -7.67 15.64
CA LYS A 444 -39.17 -8.03 14.22
C LYS A 444 -38.28 -9.27 14.04
N GLN A 445 -37.21 -9.37 14.82
CA GLN A 445 -36.35 -10.54 14.84
C GLN A 445 -37.00 -11.78 15.48
N ARG A 446 -37.90 -11.63 16.46
CA ARG A 446 -38.67 -12.72 17.10
C ARG A 446 -39.73 -13.30 16.17
N LYS A 447 -40.17 -12.58 15.14
CA LYS A 447 -40.91 -13.18 14.02
C LYS A 447 -40.02 -14.09 13.14
N ALA A 448 -38.69 -14.09 13.34
CA ALA A 448 -37.75 -14.89 12.56
C ALA A 448 -36.92 -15.88 13.41
N VAL A 449 -36.62 -15.62 14.69
CA VAL A 449 -35.75 -16.49 15.51
C VAL A 449 -36.06 -16.32 17.01
N VAL A 450 -36.39 -17.43 17.68
CA VAL A 450 -36.60 -17.57 19.13
C VAL A 450 -35.31 -18.02 19.85
N LYS A 451 -35.12 -17.59 21.13
CA LYS A 451 -34.11 -17.98 22.17
C LYS A 451 -32.64 -17.50 21.91
N VAL A 452 -31.81 -16.92 22.80
CA VAL A 452 -31.51 -16.99 24.26
C VAL A 452 -30.84 -15.68 24.79
N SER A 453 -30.91 -15.39 26.10
CA SER A 453 -30.36 -14.23 26.88
C SER A 453 -28.96 -14.48 27.51
N SER A 454 -28.10 -13.51 27.88
CA SER A 454 -28.07 -12.71 29.16
C SER A 454 -26.82 -11.77 29.18
N ARG A 455 -26.91 -10.49 29.65
CA ARG A 455 -26.51 -9.80 30.91
C ARG A 455 -25.10 -9.13 30.97
N ARG A 456 -24.99 -8.07 31.80
CA ARG A 456 -24.18 -6.82 31.69
C ARG A 456 -23.03 -6.71 32.71
N GLY A 457 -22.07 -5.79 32.47
CA GLY A 457 -21.15 -5.20 33.46
C GLY A 457 -20.78 -3.73 33.17
N THR A 458 -20.48 -2.94 34.21
CA THR A 458 -20.49 -1.45 34.36
C THR A 458 -19.14 -0.73 34.10
N ARG A 459 -19.13 0.63 34.12
CA ARG A 459 -18.04 1.58 33.78
C ARG A 459 -17.66 2.52 34.96
N LEU A 460 -16.39 2.98 34.98
CA LEU A 460 -15.82 4.07 35.81
C LEU A 460 -15.54 5.36 34.99
N GLY A 461 -15.61 6.55 35.62
CA GLY A 461 -15.65 7.90 35.00
C GLY A 461 -14.33 8.71 34.99
N ARG A 462 -14.34 9.90 34.35
CA ARG A 462 -13.22 10.89 34.31
C ARG A 462 -13.72 12.36 34.32
N LEU A 463 -13.01 13.22 35.06
CA LEU A 463 -13.20 14.66 35.33
C LEU A 463 -12.80 15.62 34.16
N ARG A 464 -13.27 16.88 34.17
CA ARG A 464 -13.00 17.97 33.18
C ARG A 464 -12.52 19.29 33.84
N TRP A 465 -11.73 20.10 33.14
CA TRP A 465 -11.11 21.38 33.56
C TRP A 465 -11.63 22.62 32.76
N SER A 466 -11.54 23.83 33.34
CA SER A 466 -12.07 25.11 32.84
C SER A 466 -11.09 26.31 32.98
N ALA A 467 -10.13 26.48 32.06
CA ALA A 467 -9.32 27.71 31.98
C ALA A 467 -9.41 28.32 30.56
N TYR A 468 -9.74 29.61 30.47
CA TYR A 468 -9.90 30.37 29.23
C TYR A 468 -8.55 30.96 28.80
N ILE A 469 -8.05 30.55 27.64
CA ILE A 469 -6.84 31.11 27.04
C ILE A 469 -7.30 32.14 26.00
N PRO A 470 -6.76 33.38 25.99
CA PRO A 470 -7.18 34.40 25.02
C PRO A 470 -6.84 33.92 23.60
N SER A 471 -7.82 33.39 22.88
CA SER A 471 -7.70 33.02 21.49
C SER A 471 -8.41 34.06 20.64
N PHE A 472 -7.71 34.66 19.69
CA PHE A 472 -8.30 35.50 18.63
C PHE A 472 -9.13 34.67 17.61
N CYS A 473 -9.46 33.44 17.99
CA CYS A 473 -9.94 32.35 17.17
C CYS A 473 -10.93 31.51 17.97
N THR A 474 -11.93 30.92 17.32
CA THR A 474 -12.98 30.20 18.06
C THR A 474 -12.51 28.79 18.49
N PRO A 475 -12.72 28.40 19.76
CA PRO A 475 -12.35 27.06 20.24
C PRO A 475 -13.07 25.96 19.47
N SER A 476 -12.34 25.01 18.87
CA SER A 476 -12.93 23.84 18.22
C SER A 476 -13.14 22.70 19.22
N LYS A 477 -14.39 22.26 19.41
CA LYS A 477 -14.80 21.19 20.35
C LYS A 477 -14.25 19.78 20.05
N ARG A 478 -13.31 19.61 19.12
CA ARG A 478 -12.67 18.32 18.78
C ARG A 478 -11.14 18.42 18.76
N LYS A 479 -10.49 17.64 19.64
CA LYS A 479 -9.05 17.33 19.73
C LYS A 479 -8.10 18.49 19.32
N GLY A 480 -7.82 19.37 20.27
CA GLY A 480 -6.52 20.05 20.39
C GLY A 480 -6.12 21.07 19.32
N GLY A 481 -7.05 21.74 18.65
CA GLY A 481 -6.70 22.81 17.70
C GLY A 481 -7.73 23.93 17.68
N GLU A 482 -7.30 25.14 17.32
CA GLU A 482 -8.14 26.32 17.16
C GLU A 482 -8.46 26.55 15.67
N ARG A 483 -9.58 27.20 15.38
CA ARG A 483 -9.93 27.66 14.02
C ARG A 483 -9.97 29.19 14.02
N CYS A 484 -9.13 29.79 13.20
CA CYS A 484 -9.18 31.24 12.97
C CYS A 484 -9.93 31.50 11.68
N LYS A 485 -10.91 32.42 11.73
CA LYS A 485 -11.46 33.06 10.53
C LYS A 485 -10.59 34.29 10.26
N GLN A 486 -9.95 34.30 9.10
CA GLN A 486 -9.29 35.50 8.57
C GLN A 486 -9.52 35.48 7.05
N ASP A 487 -10.08 36.56 6.51
CA ASP A 487 -10.30 36.77 5.07
C ASP A 487 -10.97 35.55 4.39
N ASP A 488 -12.15 35.13 4.91
CA ASP A 488 -12.98 33.99 4.46
C ASP A 488 -12.35 32.59 4.46
N LYS A 489 -11.12 32.44 4.95
CA LYS A 489 -10.43 31.15 5.04
C LYS A 489 -10.33 30.65 6.48
N VAL A 490 -10.62 29.36 6.66
CA VAL A 490 -10.51 28.68 7.95
C VAL A 490 -9.12 28.04 8.04
N ILE A 491 -8.21 28.69 8.76
CA ILE A 491 -6.87 28.14 9.03
C ILE A 491 -6.97 27.22 10.25
N ARG A 492 -6.41 26.01 10.13
CA ARG A 492 -6.33 25.03 11.22
C ARG A 492 -4.90 24.97 11.73
N CYS A 493 -4.70 25.36 12.98
CA CYS A 493 -3.38 25.32 13.61
C CYS A 493 -3.38 24.21 14.67
N GLU A 494 -2.27 23.47 14.72
CA GLU A 494 -2.07 22.51 15.79
C GLU A 494 -1.66 23.26 17.06
N ARG A 495 -2.35 22.95 18.17
CA ARG A 495 -2.02 23.49 19.48
C ARG A 495 -1.12 22.49 20.18
N HIS A 496 0.12 22.88 20.39
CA HIS A 496 1.05 22.11 21.21
C HIS A 496 0.88 22.53 22.66
N VAL A 497 0.86 21.56 23.57
CA VAL A 497 0.74 21.80 25.00
C VAL A 497 1.81 20.98 25.71
N VAL A 498 2.66 21.65 26.48
CA VAL A 498 3.69 21.01 27.30
C VAL A 498 3.61 21.58 28.72
N SER A 499 3.81 20.77 29.74
CA SER A 499 3.80 21.21 31.15
C SER A 499 5.18 21.09 31.76
N PHE A 500 5.58 22.04 32.60
CA PHE A 500 6.79 21.97 33.41
C PHE A 500 6.68 22.83 34.67
N GLY A 501 6.98 22.23 35.82
CA GLY A 501 6.72 22.85 37.13
C GLY A 501 5.24 23.24 37.25
N LYS A 502 4.96 24.42 37.82
CA LYS A 502 3.60 24.97 37.94
C LYS A 502 3.14 25.75 36.69
N ARG A 503 3.70 25.45 35.51
CA ARG A 503 3.42 26.17 34.25
C ARG A 503 3.03 25.25 33.10
N LEU A 504 2.19 25.77 32.21
CA LEU A 504 1.74 25.16 30.97
C LEU A 504 2.14 26.04 29.79
N TYR A 505 2.76 25.45 28.78
CA TYR A 505 3.28 26.14 27.60
C TYR A 505 2.42 25.77 26.39
N THR A 506 1.98 26.76 25.62
CA THR A 506 1.13 26.56 24.44
C THR A 506 1.40 27.61 23.37
N ASN A 507 0.98 27.36 22.14
CA ASN A 507 0.97 28.35 21.06
C ASN A 507 -0.45 28.78 20.65
N ASP A 508 -0.57 29.93 19.96
CA ASP A 508 -1.72 30.28 19.13
C ASP A 508 -1.45 30.05 17.64
N CYS A 509 -2.44 30.40 16.82
CA CYS A 509 -2.40 30.30 15.35
C CYS A 509 -1.51 31.33 14.65
N ARG A 510 -1.08 32.39 15.34
CA ARG A 510 -0.18 33.41 14.78
C ARG A 510 1.28 33.12 15.11
N GLY A 511 1.57 31.97 15.72
CA GLY A 511 2.91 31.63 16.17
C GLY A 511 3.32 32.35 17.46
N ARG A 512 2.37 32.88 18.24
CA ARG A 512 2.65 33.37 19.60
C ARG A 512 2.71 32.20 20.57
N LEU A 513 3.71 32.21 21.42
CA LEU A 513 3.94 31.25 22.49
C LEU A 513 3.48 31.87 23.81
N PHE A 514 2.89 31.06 24.69
CA PHE A 514 2.39 31.46 25.99
C PHE A 514 2.90 30.49 27.05
N ALA A 515 3.30 31.01 28.21
CA ALA A 515 3.40 30.25 29.44
C ALA A 515 2.26 30.68 30.37
N LEU A 516 1.46 29.71 30.82
CA LEU A 516 0.31 29.91 31.68
C LEU A 516 0.60 29.31 33.06
N GLY A 517 0.12 29.91 34.13
CA GLY A 517 0.08 29.26 35.44
C GLY A 517 -0.84 28.04 35.38
N GLN A 518 -0.36 26.86 35.77
CA GLN A 518 -1.12 25.61 35.62
C GLN A 518 -2.41 25.61 36.44
N GLN A 519 -2.40 26.21 37.63
CA GLN A 519 -3.57 26.36 38.50
C GLN A 519 -4.38 27.60 38.17
N SER A 520 -3.72 28.74 37.92
CA SER A 520 -4.40 30.03 37.78
C SER A 520 -4.87 30.33 36.35
N GLY A 521 -4.37 29.63 35.33
CA GLY A 521 -4.59 29.96 33.92
C GLY A 521 -3.99 31.29 33.45
N LYS A 522 -3.48 32.13 34.37
CA LYS A 522 -2.92 33.46 34.06
C LYS A 522 -1.67 33.34 33.19
N VAL A 523 -1.57 34.17 32.15
CA VAL A 523 -0.38 34.29 31.30
C VAL A 523 0.77 34.83 32.16
N ARG A 524 1.87 34.08 32.24
CA ARG A 524 3.11 34.45 32.95
C ARG A 524 4.08 35.17 32.04
N TRP A 525 4.16 34.75 30.79
CA TRP A 525 4.87 35.44 29.72
C TRP A 525 4.30 34.98 28.38
N SER A 526 4.50 35.80 27.35
CA SER A 526 4.23 35.45 25.96
C SER A 526 5.41 35.86 25.08
N TYR A 527 5.56 35.19 23.94
CA TYR A 527 6.59 35.51 22.95
C TYR A 527 5.98 35.43 21.56
N ALA A 528 6.09 36.51 20.78
CA ALA A 528 5.66 36.53 19.39
C ALA A 528 6.85 36.22 18.48
N LEU A 529 6.71 35.23 17.59
CA LEU A 529 7.71 35.01 16.54
C LEU A 529 7.81 36.27 15.65
N PRO A 530 9.00 36.59 15.10
CA PRO A 530 9.21 37.80 14.31
C PRO A 530 8.22 37.90 13.16
N VAL A 531 7.55 39.05 13.02
CA VAL A 531 6.62 39.29 11.90
C VAL A 531 7.40 39.11 10.60
N LEU A 532 6.95 38.18 9.77
CA LEU A 532 7.56 37.94 8.47
C LEU A 532 7.22 39.13 7.56
N PRO A 533 8.22 39.77 6.91
CA PRO A 533 7.99 40.98 6.13
C PRO A 533 6.98 40.70 5.02
N TYR A 534 5.96 41.55 4.94
CA TYR A 534 4.99 41.54 3.85
C TYR A 534 5.72 41.97 2.57
N ARG A 535 6.01 41.04 1.66
CA ARG A 535 6.48 41.42 0.31
C ARG A 535 5.28 41.57 -0.61
N LYS A 536 5.08 42.77 -1.15
CA LYS A 536 4.32 42.98 -2.39
C LYS A 536 4.95 42.11 -3.48
N GLU A 537 4.10 41.49 -4.29
CA GLU A 537 4.47 40.46 -5.27
C GLU A 537 5.60 40.93 -6.19
N LEU A 538 6.56 40.04 -6.49
CA LEU A 538 7.41 40.20 -7.66
C LEU A 538 6.56 39.89 -8.90
N PRO A 539 6.63 40.66 -9.99
CA PRO A 539 5.86 40.39 -11.20
C PRO A 539 6.28 39.03 -11.75
N VAL A 540 5.35 38.06 -11.72
CA VAL A 540 5.52 36.74 -12.31
C VAL A 540 4.94 36.79 -13.72
N SER A 541 5.61 36.21 -14.71
CA SER A 541 5.21 36.26 -16.11
C SER A 541 3.77 35.81 -16.36
N SER A 542 3.12 36.44 -17.33
CA SER A 542 1.69 36.30 -17.68
C SER A 542 1.23 34.86 -17.92
N SER A 543 2.11 33.96 -18.34
CA SER A 543 1.80 32.54 -18.56
C SER A 543 1.52 31.76 -17.26
N PHE A 544 2.13 32.18 -16.13
CA PHE A 544 1.91 31.55 -14.83
C PHE A 544 0.64 32.10 -14.14
N GLN A 545 0.32 33.39 -14.34
CA GLN A 545 -0.90 34.02 -13.84
C GLN A 545 -2.17 33.40 -14.46
N ASN A 546 -2.12 33.01 -15.74
CA ASN A 546 -3.28 32.39 -16.41
C ASN A 546 -3.60 30.98 -15.90
N ARG A 547 -2.63 30.22 -15.37
CA ARG A 547 -2.87 28.91 -14.73
C ARG A 547 -3.37 29.01 -13.29
N PHE A 548 -3.11 30.13 -12.62
CA PHE A 548 -3.43 30.33 -11.21
C PHE A 548 -4.12 31.68 -10.96
N LYS A 549 -5.20 31.97 -11.72
CA LYS A 549 -6.01 33.21 -11.63
C LYS A 549 -6.61 33.53 -10.25
N THR A 550 -6.37 32.70 -9.24
CA THR A 550 -6.83 32.87 -7.85
C THR A 550 -5.73 32.56 -6.83
N ALA A 551 -4.45 32.76 -7.17
CA ALA A 551 -3.37 32.65 -6.18
C ALA A 551 -3.63 33.73 -5.10
N PRO A 552 -4.08 33.33 -3.90
CA PRO A 552 -4.46 34.28 -2.88
C PRO A 552 -3.21 34.82 -2.20
N PHE A 553 -3.24 36.10 -1.81
CA PHE A 553 -2.28 36.73 -0.90
C PHE A 553 -1.85 35.74 0.21
N TYR A 554 -0.67 35.15 0.08
CA TYR A 554 -0.14 34.23 1.09
C TYR A 554 0.52 35.07 2.17
N ARG A 555 -0.21 35.39 3.24
CA ARG A 555 0.42 35.83 4.48
C ARG A 555 1.33 34.70 4.96
N GLN A 556 2.60 34.99 5.20
CA GLN A 556 3.55 34.01 5.71
C GLN A 556 3.21 33.76 7.18
N PHE A 557 2.80 32.54 7.52
CA PHE A 557 2.51 32.13 8.90
C PHE A 557 3.62 31.22 9.41
N TYR A 558 3.87 31.27 10.72
CA TYR A 558 4.65 30.22 11.38
C TYR A 558 3.75 29.05 11.72
N TRP A 559 4.17 27.85 11.33
CA TRP A 559 3.55 26.60 11.73
C TRP A 559 4.40 25.91 12.78
N ILE A 560 3.92 25.86 14.04
CA ILE A 560 4.61 25.12 15.10
C ILE A 560 4.45 23.62 14.82
N ALA A 561 5.57 22.91 14.79
CA ALA A 561 5.62 21.49 14.46
C ALA A 561 5.86 20.59 15.66
N ASP A 562 6.63 21.08 16.64
CA ASP A 562 6.84 20.39 17.90
C ASP A 562 7.22 21.39 19.00
N MET A 563 6.86 21.06 20.23
CA MET A 563 7.28 21.80 21.43
C MET A 563 7.70 20.79 22.49
N LYS A 564 8.86 20.98 23.11
CA LYS A 564 9.35 20.12 24.18
C LYS A 564 10.10 20.88 25.25
N ILE A 565 10.16 20.30 26.44
CA ILE A 565 10.91 20.87 27.56
C ILE A 565 12.07 19.94 27.91
N HIS A 566 13.25 20.52 28.12
CA HIS A 566 14.45 19.83 28.55
C HIS A 566 15.29 20.75 29.44
N LYS A 567 15.70 20.27 30.62
CA LYS A 567 16.52 21.01 31.61
C LYS A 567 16.11 22.48 31.78
N GLN A 568 14.85 22.71 32.16
CA GLN A 568 14.26 24.05 32.38
C GLN A 568 14.21 24.99 31.16
N ALA A 569 14.47 24.48 29.95
CA ALA A 569 14.32 25.23 28.71
C ALA A 569 13.17 24.67 27.87
N LEU A 570 12.42 25.57 27.22
CA LEU A 570 11.41 25.24 26.23
C LEU A 570 12.03 25.31 24.84
N TYR A 571 11.90 24.24 24.08
CA TYR A 571 12.35 24.14 22.69
C TYR A 571 11.15 24.10 21.77
N VAL A 572 11.17 24.92 20.72
CA VAL A 572 10.08 25.06 19.76
C VAL A 572 10.63 24.90 18.36
N ALA A 573 10.07 23.95 17.60
CA ALA A 573 10.30 23.83 16.17
C ALA A 573 9.12 24.47 15.41
N ALA A 574 9.41 25.41 14.52
CA ALA A 574 8.43 26.11 13.72
C ALA A 574 8.86 26.20 12.25
N PHE A 575 7.90 26.24 11.33
CA PHE A 575 8.12 26.44 9.89
C PHE A 575 7.59 27.78 9.46
N SER A 576 8.32 28.48 8.59
CA SER A 576 7.72 29.50 7.74
C SER A 576 7.83 29.06 6.29
N SER A 577 6.79 29.33 5.48
CA SER A 577 6.85 29.09 4.04
C SER A 577 7.06 30.42 3.35
N ARG A 578 8.11 30.52 2.54
CA ARG A 578 8.43 31.70 1.75
C ARG A 578 8.45 31.32 0.28
N PHE A 579 7.69 32.03 -0.54
CA PHE A 579 7.83 31.92 -1.98
C PHE A 579 9.07 32.70 -2.39
N GLU A 580 10.10 32.01 -2.86
CA GLU A 580 11.33 32.61 -3.38
C GLU A 580 11.53 32.14 -4.83
N ARG A 581 12.09 33.03 -5.66
CA ARG A 581 12.65 32.63 -6.94
C ARG A 581 14.14 32.45 -6.70
N VAL A 582 14.57 31.20 -6.64
CA VAL A 582 15.99 30.86 -6.49
C VAL A 582 16.58 30.83 -7.90
N ARG A 583 17.72 31.50 -8.09
CA ARG A 583 18.54 31.34 -9.30
C ARG A 583 18.73 29.82 -9.50
N ASP A 584 18.43 29.34 -10.70
CA ASP A 584 18.56 27.92 -11.12
C ASP A 584 17.42 26.94 -10.75
N TRP A 585 16.57 27.24 -9.76
CA TRP A 585 15.49 26.32 -9.33
C TRP A 585 14.06 26.79 -9.70
N GLY A 586 13.94 27.98 -10.28
CA GLY A 586 12.65 28.58 -10.60
C GLY A 586 11.95 29.17 -9.37
N ALA A 587 10.68 29.54 -9.52
CA ALA A 587 9.87 30.12 -8.46
C ALA A 587 9.13 29.00 -7.69
N GLY A 588 9.35 28.90 -6.38
CA GLY A 588 8.78 27.84 -5.55
C GLY A 588 8.57 28.25 -4.10
N PHE A 589 7.76 27.45 -3.38
CA PHE A 589 7.65 27.59 -1.93
C PHE A 589 8.83 26.88 -1.27
N HIS A 590 9.65 27.65 -0.56
CA HIS A 590 10.71 27.15 0.28
C HIS A 590 10.24 27.20 1.73
N GLU A 591 10.38 26.08 2.45
CA GLU A 591 10.16 26.06 3.88
C GLU A 591 11.46 26.50 4.61
N MET A 592 11.29 27.25 5.68
CA MET A 592 12.36 27.62 6.59
C MET A 592 12.06 27.02 7.96
N LEU A 593 12.96 26.15 8.43
CA LEU A 593 12.92 25.59 9.77
C LEU A 593 13.48 26.61 10.75
N HIS A 594 12.71 26.88 11.80
CA HIS A 594 13.10 27.67 12.96
C HIS A 594 13.14 26.75 14.18
N ILE A 595 14.26 26.71 14.89
CA ILE A 595 14.35 26.04 16.19
C ILE A 595 14.73 27.08 17.23
N LEU A 596 13.86 27.28 18.20
CA LEU A 596 14.01 28.30 19.25
C LEU A 596 14.16 27.63 20.60
N LYS A 597 15.08 28.14 21.43
CA LYS A 597 15.23 27.74 22.83
C LYS A 597 14.89 28.92 23.72
N PHE A 598 13.99 28.72 24.67
CA PHE A 598 13.56 29.71 25.66
C PHE A 598 13.89 29.24 27.07
N SER A 599 14.17 30.17 27.98
CA SER A 599 14.08 29.91 29.41
C SER A 599 12.62 29.62 29.78
N ALA A 600 12.32 28.42 30.30
CA ALA A 600 10.96 28.06 30.68
C ALA A 600 10.44 28.95 31.83
N LYS A 601 11.35 29.46 32.68
CA LYS A 601 11.00 30.33 33.82
C LYS A 601 10.63 31.74 33.37
N THR A 602 11.48 32.37 32.56
CA THR A 602 11.39 33.80 32.24
C THR A 602 10.82 34.10 30.85
N GLY A 603 10.79 33.12 29.94
CA GLY A 603 10.40 33.34 28.56
C GLY A 603 11.49 34.00 27.70
N LYS A 604 12.66 34.30 28.28
CA LYS A 604 13.81 34.86 27.54
C LYS A 604 14.25 33.87 26.46
N LEU A 605 14.29 34.33 25.20
CA LEU A 605 14.88 33.58 24.10
C LEU A 605 16.39 33.44 24.34
N LEU A 606 16.87 32.21 24.41
CA LEU A 606 18.28 31.88 24.63
C LEU A 606 19.05 31.78 23.32
N TRP A 607 18.46 31.14 22.30
CA TRP A 607 18.98 31.14 20.93
C TRP A 607 17.90 30.79 19.90
N HIS A 608 18.16 31.15 18.64
CA HIS A 608 17.29 30.89 17.49
C HIS A 608 18.11 30.37 16.31
N TYR A 609 17.87 29.13 15.92
CA TYR A 609 18.42 28.52 14.72
C TYR A 609 17.45 28.65 13.55
N LYS A 610 17.98 28.95 12.35
CA LYS A 610 17.22 29.06 11.09
C LYS A 610 17.91 28.22 10.01
N SER A 611 17.15 27.50 9.20
CA SER A 611 17.69 26.76 8.04
C SER A 611 16.67 26.72 6.90
N LYS A 612 17.14 26.78 5.65
CA LYS A 612 16.33 26.67 4.42
C LYS A 612 16.34 25.23 3.90
N GLY A 613 15.20 24.74 3.40
CA GLY A 613 15.05 23.36 2.94
C GLY A 613 13.64 22.81 3.12
N ASP A 614 13.40 21.57 2.68
CA ASP A 614 12.10 20.90 2.81
C ASP A 614 12.02 20.22 4.18
N PHE A 615 11.28 20.79 5.13
CA PHE A 615 11.36 20.41 6.54
C PHE A 615 10.01 20.00 7.16
N ALA A 616 8.95 19.87 6.38
CA ALA A 616 7.62 19.58 6.91
C ALA A 616 7.58 18.37 7.88
N LEU A 617 6.78 18.51 8.95
CA LEU A 617 6.23 17.45 9.82
C LEU A 617 7.20 16.68 10.73
N GLY A 618 8.41 17.17 10.96
CA GLY A 618 9.36 16.51 11.86
C GLY A 618 9.19 16.79 13.35
N ARG A 619 9.88 16.00 14.18
CA ARG A 619 9.80 16.03 15.64
C ARG A 619 11.16 16.32 16.29
N LEU A 620 11.14 16.98 17.44
CA LEU A 620 12.31 17.21 18.27
C LEU A 620 12.61 15.97 19.13
N GLN A 621 13.88 15.64 19.32
CA GLN A 621 14.34 14.60 20.24
C GLN A 621 15.61 15.09 20.94
N PHE A 622 15.86 14.61 22.16
CA PHE A 622 17.01 15.00 22.98
C PHE A 622 17.84 13.75 23.28
N GLY A 623 19.17 13.88 23.25
CA GLY A 623 20.09 12.83 23.66
C GLY A 623 21.53 13.33 23.62
N HIS A 624 22.34 12.92 24.60
CA HIS A 624 23.79 13.17 24.63
C HIS A 624 24.22 14.63 24.37
N GLY A 625 23.53 15.62 24.94
CA GLY A 625 23.85 17.04 24.72
C GLY A 625 23.37 17.61 23.38
N LEU A 626 22.68 16.81 22.56
CA LEU A 626 22.18 17.18 21.25
C LEU A 626 20.65 17.30 21.23
N LEU A 627 20.17 18.23 20.41
CA LEU A 627 18.81 18.37 19.95
C LEU A 627 18.73 17.86 18.52
N THR A 628 18.02 16.76 18.29
CA THR A 628 17.83 16.23 16.94
C THR A 628 16.43 16.57 16.43
N TYR A 629 16.34 17.12 15.23
CA TYR A 629 15.11 17.35 14.50
C TYR A 629 14.98 16.31 13.38
N ARG A 630 13.90 15.51 13.41
CA ARG A 630 13.67 14.43 12.44
C ARG A 630 12.46 14.75 11.57
N GLY A 631 12.68 15.44 10.45
CA GLY A 631 11.70 15.72 9.39
C GLY A 631 12.04 15.00 8.09
N ARG A 632 11.85 15.67 6.95
CA ARG A 632 12.40 15.25 5.64
C ARG A 632 13.93 15.36 5.58
N THR A 633 14.51 16.21 6.39
CA THR A 633 15.94 16.17 6.72
C THR A 633 16.10 15.79 8.19
N TYR A 634 17.25 15.21 8.49
CA TYR A 634 17.67 14.99 9.86
C TYR A 634 18.72 16.04 10.23
N LYS A 635 18.51 16.76 11.32
CA LYS A 635 19.48 17.73 11.86
C LYS A 635 19.79 17.44 13.31
N ALA A 636 21.05 17.56 13.70
CA ALA A 636 21.49 17.56 15.10
C ALA A 636 22.10 18.92 15.44
N LEU A 637 21.61 19.54 16.51
CA LEU A 637 22.06 20.84 17.03
C LEU A 637 22.62 20.66 18.44
N SER A 638 23.65 21.41 18.80
CA SER A 638 24.11 21.47 20.19
C SER A 638 23.02 22.09 21.08
N LEU A 639 22.67 21.44 22.20
CA LEU A 639 21.68 21.98 23.14
C LEU A 639 22.14 23.29 23.80
N ALA A 640 23.45 23.46 23.94
CA ALA A 640 24.06 24.65 24.54
C ALA A 640 23.96 25.83 23.58
N THR A 641 24.52 25.69 22.37
CA THR A 641 24.77 26.81 21.45
C THR A 641 23.77 26.91 20.30
N GLY A 642 22.99 25.86 20.01
CA GLY A 642 22.12 25.79 18.84
C GLY A 642 22.87 25.63 17.52
N LYS A 643 24.21 25.50 17.53
CA LYS A 643 25.02 25.28 16.32
C LYS A 643 24.78 23.89 15.75
N THR A 644 24.67 23.79 14.43
CA THR A 644 24.60 22.51 13.70
C THR A 644 25.82 21.67 14.01
N GLN A 645 25.60 20.45 14.50
CA GLN A 645 26.65 19.44 14.67
C GLN A 645 26.63 18.45 13.51
N TRP A 646 25.44 18.19 12.96
CA TRP A 646 25.27 17.25 11.86
C TRP A 646 23.99 17.53 11.06
N GLU A 647 24.01 17.26 9.76
CA GLU A 647 22.86 17.35 8.86
C GLU A 647 22.89 16.22 7.83
N TYR A 648 21.73 15.61 7.58
CA TYR A 648 21.57 14.59 6.56
C TYR A 648 20.24 14.74 5.82
N PRO A 649 20.25 14.94 4.49
CA PRO A 649 19.03 14.92 3.69
C PRO A 649 18.54 13.48 3.55
N LEU A 650 17.31 13.16 4.01
CA LEU A 650 16.71 11.85 3.76
C LEU A 650 16.22 11.82 2.31
N ALA A 651 17.08 11.41 1.38
CA ALA A 651 16.75 11.28 -0.03
C ALA A 651 15.52 10.37 -0.20
N GLY A 652 14.42 10.94 -0.71
CA GLY A 652 13.19 10.19 -0.89
C GLY A 652 12.03 11.04 -1.40
N GLY A 653 12.08 11.42 -2.68
CA GLY A 653 10.82 11.71 -3.37
C GLY A 653 10.82 12.54 -4.65
N PHE A 654 11.93 13.03 -5.20
CA PHE A 654 12.02 13.48 -6.59
C PHE A 654 13.47 13.36 -7.04
N GLY A 655 13.71 12.65 -8.14
CA GLY A 655 15.02 12.67 -8.80
C GLY A 655 15.24 14.04 -9.41
N GLY A 656 16.06 14.86 -8.76
CA GLY A 656 16.77 15.98 -9.34
C GLY A 656 18.24 15.70 -9.09
N TRP A 657 19.01 15.61 -10.17
CA TRP A 657 20.45 15.46 -10.12
C TRP A 657 21.06 16.63 -9.36
N LEU A 658 21.82 16.36 -8.30
CA LEU A 658 22.84 17.27 -7.79
C LEU A 658 24.13 16.90 -8.54
N PHE A 659 24.48 17.68 -9.57
CA PHE A 659 25.83 17.72 -10.11
C PHE A 659 26.59 18.86 -9.42
N ASP A 660 27.84 18.56 -9.11
CA ASP A 660 28.86 19.37 -8.44
C ASP A 660 28.57 19.79 -7.00
N GLU A 661 28.99 18.95 -6.07
CA GLU A 661 30.30 19.14 -5.42
C GLU A 661 30.74 17.78 -4.85
N LYS A 662 32.06 17.56 -4.78
CA LYS A 662 32.78 16.33 -4.39
C LYS A 662 31.99 15.43 -3.43
N PRO A 663 32.05 14.08 -3.55
CA PRO A 663 31.58 13.22 -2.48
C PRO A 663 32.31 13.68 -1.23
N LEU A 664 31.58 14.28 -0.28
CA LEU A 664 32.07 14.43 1.07
C LEU A 664 32.34 12.99 1.50
N ALA A 665 33.62 12.59 1.42
CA ALA A 665 34.13 11.44 2.14
C ALA A 665 33.50 11.50 3.53
N PRO A 666 33.02 10.38 4.09
CA PRO A 666 32.50 10.39 5.45
C PRO A 666 33.56 11.07 6.31
N GLN A 667 33.28 12.29 6.77
CA GLN A 667 34.21 12.99 7.64
C GLN A 667 34.35 12.06 8.84
N LEU A 668 35.56 11.52 9.00
CA LEU A 668 35.94 10.72 10.15
C LEU A 668 35.44 11.46 11.38
N ALA A 669 34.73 10.73 12.22
CA ALA A 669 34.24 11.23 13.49
C ALA A 669 35.43 11.86 14.23
N VAL A 670 35.40 13.17 14.41
CA VAL A 670 36.30 13.88 15.34
C VAL A 670 36.16 13.20 16.71
N ASP A 671 37.24 13.17 17.50
CA ASP A 671 37.26 12.53 18.83
C ASP A 671 35.99 12.80 19.63
N GLY A 672 35.29 11.72 20.01
CA GLY A 672 33.99 11.77 20.70
C GLY A 672 32.76 11.88 19.79
N GLY A 673 32.89 11.65 18.48
CA GLY A 673 31.79 11.69 17.52
C GLY A 673 30.76 10.57 17.66
N PHE A 674 29.61 10.74 16.99
CA PHE A 674 28.49 9.81 17.05
C PHE A 674 28.26 9.11 15.70
N VAL A 675 28.08 7.79 15.71
CA VAL A 675 27.62 7.04 14.52
C VAL A 675 26.10 6.92 14.55
N VAL A 676 25.45 7.43 13.51
CA VAL A 676 24.00 7.30 13.31
C VAL A 676 23.74 6.35 12.16
N SER A 677 23.07 5.23 12.44
CA SER A 677 22.61 4.29 11.41
C SER A 677 21.68 4.98 10.39
N VAL A 678 21.78 4.61 9.10
CA VAL A 678 20.92 5.08 7.98
C VAL A 678 19.41 4.89 8.25
N LEU A 679 19.02 4.06 9.23
CA LEU A 679 17.63 3.87 9.67
C LEU A 679 17.27 4.61 10.98
N GLY A 680 18.21 5.37 11.55
CA GLY A 680 18.02 6.28 12.69
C GLY A 680 17.52 5.59 13.96
N ARG A 681 17.99 4.36 14.23
CA ARG A 681 17.55 3.56 15.40
C ARG A 681 18.46 3.67 16.62
N TRP A 682 19.74 4.03 16.45
CA TRP A 682 20.73 4.09 17.52
C TRP A 682 21.66 5.28 17.30
N LEU A 683 22.05 5.93 18.40
CA LEU A 683 23.17 6.86 18.52
C LEU A 683 24.24 6.10 19.28
N LEU A 684 25.34 5.72 18.63
CA LEU A 684 26.51 5.15 19.30
C LEU A 684 27.51 6.29 19.54
N LYS A 685 27.93 6.47 20.79
CA LYS A 685 29.08 7.32 21.13
C LYS A 685 30.33 6.49 20.79
N VAL A 686 31.19 7.01 19.93
CA VAL A 686 32.48 6.39 19.62
C VAL A 686 33.43 6.75 20.76
N ASP A 687 33.98 5.73 21.44
CA ASP A 687 35.06 5.91 22.42
C ASP A 687 36.35 6.24 21.65
N PRO A 688 37.26 7.10 22.15
CA PRO A 688 38.57 7.30 21.54
C PRO A 688 39.38 6.02 21.25
N LYS A 689 39.02 4.86 21.83
CA LYS A 689 39.62 3.55 21.49
C LYS A 689 38.95 2.80 20.32
N GLY A 690 37.92 3.35 19.67
CA GLY A 690 37.25 2.78 18.48
C GLY A 690 35.80 2.36 18.70
#